data_AF-F6ZHD4-F1
#
_entry.id   AF-F6ZHD4-F1
#
_cell.length_a   1.000
_cell.length_b   1.000
_cell.length_c   1.000
_cell.angle_alpha   90.00
_cell.angle_beta   90.00
_cell.angle_gamma   90.00
#
_symmetry.space_group_name_H-M   'P 1'
#
loop_
_entity.id
_entity.type
_entity.pdbx_description
1 polymer ?
#
loop_
_entity_poly.entity_id
_entity_poly.type
_entity_poly.pdbx_seq_one_letter_code
_entity_poly.pdbx_strand_id
1 'polypeptide(L)'
;MAPAPSSPQPLSGGHTQAQHARIAPWGVGWPLNCSPPEREMEEAAVGQTQPLNAKQVANSEGGYVWQVTDMTRLHRFLCFGSEGGTYYIKEQKLGLENAEALTRLIEDGRGGQVIQEIEAFSQEGRAAKQEPLLFALAVCSQCPDVPTKQAAFRAVPAVCRIPTHLFAFVQFKKDLRASMKCGMWGRALRKAVADWYRGKSGPALALAVTKYKQRHGWSHRDLLRLSHLKPASEGLALLTKYITKGWKEVQETYKDKALSAETEKLFQYLEAVERVKHTKDELEVIHLIEEHRLVREHLLTNHLKSKEVWKALLQEMPLTALLRNLGKMTANSVLEPGNSEVSLVCERLCNEKLLKKARIHPFHVLVALETYKTGHGIRGKLKWQPDKDILEALDAAFYKTFQTVEPTGKRFLLAIDVSASMNQRVLGSVLNASTVAAAMCMVVTRTEKGSHVVAFSDEMVPCPVTADMTLRQVLMAMEEIPMGDTDCSLPMVWAQKTNTAADVFIVFTDNETFAGNIHPASALRDYRKKMDIPAKLIVCGMTSNGFTIADPDDRDAEQIRGCRVVVSRETPELLRKSCERRDRLMKNPNGHNFALAIGKGRVTALRLIRGNFLPDNPEPQVTKVGRANKRSTVLSA
;
A
#
# COMPACT_ATOMS: atom_id res chain seq x y z
N MET A 1 -30.69 23.30 36.45
CA MET A 1 -30.61 23.99 37.75
C MET A 1 -29.15 24.34 38.00
N ALA A 2 -28.81 25.61 37.79
CA ALA A 2 -27.64 26.27 38.39
C ALA A 2 -27.96 26.55 39.89
N PRO A 3 -27.07 27.08 40.78
CA PRO A 3 -26.05 28.09 40.45
C PRO A 3 -24.73 28.12 41.29
N ALA A 4 -23.74 28.87 40.78
CA ALA A 4 -22.72 29.62 41.55
C ALA A 4 -23.32 31.03 41.89
N PRO A 5 -22.72 32.01 42.62
CA PRO A 5 -21.29 32.27 42.88
C PRO A 5 -20.98 32.95 44.25
N SER A 6 -19.73 33.35 44.50
CA SER A 6 -19.34 34.75 44.84
C SER A 6 -17.94 34.89 45.48
N SER A 7 -17.15 35.82 44.92
CA SER A 7 -15.99 36.49 45.52
C SER A 7 -16.45 37.83 46.14
N PRO A 8 -15.66 38.51 47.01
CA PRO A 8 -14.89 39.68 46.53
C PRO A 8 -13.52 39.94 47.24
N GLN A 9 -12.75 40.86 46.64
CA GLN A 9 -11.39 41.39 46.96
C GLN A 9 -11.35 42.44 48.13
N PRO A 10 -10.32 43.34 48.26
CA PRO A 10 -8.94 43.18 48.78
C PRO A 10 -8.61 44.18 49.93
N LEU A 11 -7.43 44.10 50.55
CA LEU A 11 -6.88 45.16 51.41
C LEU A 11 -5.40 45.48 51.10
N SER A 12 -5.13 46.78 51.19
CA SER A 12 -3.96 47.55 50.79
C SER A 12 -2.93 47.77 51.89
N GLY A 13 -1.66 47.99 51.50
CA GLY A 13 -0.83 49.08 52.01
C GLY A 13 0.12 48.78 53.18
N GLY A 14 1.42 49.11 52.99
CA GLY A 14 2.41 49.14 54.07
C GLY A 14 3.84 49.34 53.58
N HIS A 15 4.24 50.60 53.38
CA HIS A 15 5.60 51.05 53.07
C HIS A 15 6.57 50.84 54.25
N THR A 16 7.87 50.66 53.95
CA THR A 16 8.95 51.35 54.67
C THR A 16 10.22 51.45 53.81
N GLN A 17 10.63 52.70 53.57
CA GLN A 17 11.90 53.09 52.97
C GLN A 17 13.00 53.10 54.04
N ALA A 18 14.24 52.82 53.63
CA ALA A 18 15.44 53.36 54.27
C ALA A 18 16.40 53.86 53.18
N GLN A 19 16.95 55.04 53.44
CA GLN A 19 17.59 55.95 52.50
C GLN A 19 19.13 55.96 52.63
N HIS A 20 19.78 56.27 51.50
CA HIS A 20 20.98 57.08 51.29
C HIS A 20 22.34 56.73 51.93
N ALA A 21 23.36 56.59 51.07
CA ALA A 21 24.50 57.54 51.03
C ALA A 21 25.25 57.47 49.69
N ARG A 22 25.49 58.63 49.07
CA ARG A 22 26.40 58.85 47.92
C ARG A 22 27.75 59.34 48.45
N ILE A 23 28.86 58.78 47.96
CA ILE A 23 30.16 59.47 47.87
C ILE A 23 30.91 58.95 46.64
N ALA A 24 31.36 59.87 45.77
CA ALA A 24 32.50 59.78 44.85
C ALA A 24 33.38 61.02 45.15
N PRO A 25 34.70 61.09 44.86
CA PRO A 25 35.29 60.84 43.55
C PRO A 25 36.77 60.31 43.58
N TRP A 26 37.48 60.53 42.46
CA TRP A 26 38.92 60.38 42.14
C TRP A 26 39.24 59.23 41.17
N GLY A 27 39.56 59.64 39.94
CA GLY A 27 39.96 58.75 38.86
C GLY A 27 41.47 58.63 38.72
N VAL A 28 41.89 57.57 38.02
CA VAL A 28 43.09 57.50 37.19
C VAL A 28 42.76 56.53 36.04
N GLY A 29 42.95 56.97 34.79
CA GLY A 29 42.70 56.14 33.61
C GLY A 29 43.76 55.07 33.39
N TRP A 30 43.52 54.20 32.40
CA TRP A 30 44.42 53.65 31.36
C TRP A 30 43.58 52.71 30.45
N PRO A 31 44.00 52.43 29.20
CA PRO A 31 43.08 52.45 28.05
C PRO A 31 42.35 51.14 27.74
N LEU A 32 41.17 51.32 27.16
CA LEU A 32 40.34 50.36 26.46
C LEU A 32 41.10 49.67 25.31
N ASN A 33 41.14 48.34 25.32
CA ASN A 33 40.94 47.53 24.11
C ASN A 33 40.65 46.07 24.48
N CYS A 34 39.37 45.74 24.67
CA CYS A 34 38.85 44.39 24.58
C CYS A 34 37.47 44.52 23.94
N SER A 35 37.42 44.34 22.62
CA SER A 35 36.19 44.11 21.90
C SER A 35 35.44 42.96 22.58
N PRO A 36 34.11 43.04 22.80
CA PRO A 36 33.35 41.88 23.21
C PRO A 36 33.49 40.80 22.12
N PRO A 37 33.49 39.51 22.46
CA PRO A 37 33.42 38.47 21.43
C PRO A 37 32.18 38.76 20.60
N GLU A 38 32.37 38.87 19.28
CA GLU A 38 31.28 38.93 18.31
C GLU A 38 30.33 37.79 18.67
N ARG A 39 29.12 38.15 19.13
CA ARG A 39 28.02 37.20 19.11
C ARG A 39 27.90 36.81 17.65
N GLU A 40 28.29 35.58 17.31
CA GLU A 40 27.77 34.93 16.12
C GLU A 40 26.26 35.16 16.18
N MET A 41 25.76 35.99 15.26
CA MET A 41 24.32 36.08 15.04
C MET A 41 23.93 34.70 14.56
N GLU A 42 23.50 33.85 15.48
CA GLU A 42 22.81 32.60 15.19
C GLU A 42 21.65 33.02 14.28
N GLU A 43 21.75 32.72 12.97
CA GLU A 43 20.68 32.98 12.01
C GLU A 43 19.40 32.44 12.63
N ALA A 44 18.44 33.32 12.92
CA ALA A 44 17.21 32.94 13.58
C ALA A 44 16.57 31.82 12.77
N ALA A 45 16.47 30.64 13.38
CA ALA A 45 16.05 29.45 12.65
C ALA A 45 14.64 29.67 12.07
N VAL A 46 14.50 29.41 10.77
CA VAL A 46 13.23 29.58 10.07
C VAL A 46 12.25 28.52 10.59
N GLY A 47 11.14 28.97 11.16
CA GLY A 47 10.06 28.10 11.63
C GLY A 47 9.28 27.43 10.51
N GLN A 48 8.53 26.38 10.84
CA GLN A 48 7.77 25.59 9.86
C GLN A 48 6.65 26.38 9.16
N THR A 49 6.18 27.48 9.75
CA THR A 49 5.19 28.39 9.16
C THR A 49 5.77 29.33 8.09
N GLN A 50 7.07 29.23 7.81
CA GLN A 50 7.75 29.98 6.74
C GLN A 50 8.52 29.02 5.82
N PRO A 51 8.59 29.30 4.50
CA PRO A 51 9.32 28.44 3.58
C PRO A 51 10.83 28.55 3.78
N LEU A 52 11.52 27.40 3.84
CA LEU A 52 12.99 27.31 3.74
C LEU A 52 13.49 27.74 2.36
N ASN A 53 12.75 27.43 1.31
CA ASN A 53 13.11 27.78 -0.06
C ASN A 53 11.87 27.79 -0.97
N ALA A 54 12.05 28.30 -2.20
CA ALA A 54 10.98 28.46 -3.18
C ALA A 54 10.36 27.14 -3.69
N LYS A 55 10.97 25.97 -3.40
CA LYS A 55 10.43 24.65 -3.79
C LYS A 55 9.44 24.09 -2.76
N GLN A 56 9.34 24.71 -1.58
CA GLN A 56 8.38 24.27 -0.57
C GLN A 56 6.96 24.77 -0.88
N VAL A 57 5.98 23.99 -0.46
CA VAL A 57 4.55 24.24 -0.57
C VAL A 57 3.93 24.15 0.83
N ALA A 58 2.85 24.89 1.06
CA ALA A 58 2.08 24.74 2.29
C ALA A 58 1.35 23.39 2.31
N ASN A 59 1.41 22.70 3.44
CA ASN A 59 0.63 21.50 3.73
C ASN A 59 -0.81 21.86 4.16
N SER A 60 -1.58 20.88 4.65
CA SER A 60 -2.98 21.09 5.03
C SER A 60 -3.16 22.02 6.23
N GLU A 61 -2.15 22.12 7.10
CA GLU A 61 -2.14 22.95 8.31
C GLU A 61 -1.43 24.29 8.13
N GLY A 62 -0.86 24.56 6.95
CA GLY A 62 -0.14 25.81 6.65
C GLY A 62 1.35 25.79 6.98
N GLY A 63 1.88 24.65 7.45
CA GLY A 63 3.32 24.43 7.54
C GLY A 63 3.94 24.16 6.16
N TYR A 64 5.19 24.58 5.94
CA TYR A 64 5.87 24.46 4.67
C TYR A 64 6.66 23.14 4.58
N VAL A 65 6.38 22.38 3.53
CA VAL A 65 6.96 21.05 3.25
C VAL A 65 7.28 20.94 1.75
N TRP A 66 7.83 19.83 1.28
CA TRP A 66 7.99 19.59 -0.16
C TRP A 66 6.87 18.75 -0.73
N GLN A 67 6.63 18.91 -2.03
CA GLN A 67 5.79 18.00 -2.78
C GLN A 67 6.56 16.73 -3.12
N VAL A 68 5.98 15.56 -2.86
CA VAL A 68 6.57 14.29 -3.31
C VAL A 68 6.56 14.20 -4.83
N THR A 69 7.53 13.49 -5.39
CA THR A 69 7.49 13.17 -6.82
C THR A 69 6.23 12.37 -7.15
N ASP A 70 5.67 12.54 -8.36
CA ASP A 70 4.47 11.82 -8.77
C ASP A 70 4.65 10.29 -8.74
N MET A 71 5.87 9.79 -8.98
CA MET A 71 6.17 8.35 -8.88
C MET A 71 6.15 7.86 -7.42
N THR A 72 6.67 8.66 -6.48
CA THR A 72 6.53 8.36 -5.05
C THR A 72 5.07 8.41 -4.62
N ARG A 73 4.31 9.39 -5.12
CA ARG A 73 2.87 9.50 -4.86
C ARG A 73 2.09 8.30 -5.39
N LEU A 74 2.40 7.84 -6.60
CA LEU A 74 1.84 6.61 -7.17
C LEU A 74 2.06 5.44 -6.21
N HIS A 75 3.28 5.23 -5.72
CA HIS A 75 3.54 4.14 -4.78
C HIS A 75 2.76 4.25 -3.48
N ARG A 76 2.63 5.46 -2.91
CA ARG A 76 1.77 5.69 -1.74
C ARG A 76 0.31 5.35 -2.05
N PHE A 77 -0.20 5.79 -3.20
CA PHE A 77 -1.55 5.46 -3.65
C PHE A 77 -1.75 3.95 -3.84
N LEU A 78 -0.78 3.24 -4.43
CA LEU A 78 -0.86 1.78 -4.58
C LEU A 78 -0.91 1.04 -3.24
N CYS A 79 -0.23 1.56 -2.21
CA CYS A 79 -0.22 0.97 -0.86
C CYS A 79 -1.45 1.32 -0.02
N PHE A 80 -1.89 2.58 -0.03
CA PHE A 80 -2.88 3.12 0.91
C PHE A 80 -4.24 3.40 0.27
N GLY A 81 -4.32 3.50 -1.06
CA GLY A 81 -5.51 3.95 -1.77
C GLY A 81 -5.91 5.37 -1.35
N SER A 82 -7.21 5.67 -1.48
CA SER A 82 -7.79 6.95 -1.04
C SER A 82 -9.05 6.78 -0.19
N GLU A 83 -9.45 5.54 0.10
CA GLU A 83 -10.68 5.21 0.85
C GLU A 83 -10.58 5.70 2.30
N GLY A 84 -11.62 6.39 2.77
CA GLY A 84 -11.64 7.06 4.06
C GLY A 84 -10.97 8.44 4.06
N GLY A 85 -10.28 8.81 2.99
CA GLY A 85 -9.49 10.04 2.93
C GLY A 85 -8.29 10.01 3.86
N THR A 86 -7.89 11.20 4.31
CA THR A 86 -6.95 11.44 5.41
C THR A 86 -7.65 12.30 6.45
N TYR A 87 -6.97 12.63 7.54
CA TYR A 87 -7.48 13.56 8.54
C TYR A 87 -7.92 14.90 7.91
N TYR A 88 -7.12 15.44 6.99
CA TYR A 88 -7.38 16.75 6.37
C TYR A 88 -8.01 16.69 4.96
N ILE A 89 -7.78 15.62 4.21
CA ILE A 89 -8.20 15.49 2.81
C ILE A 89 -9.33 14.46 2.69
N LYS A 90 -10.51 14.91 2.26
CA LYS A 90 -11.66 14.02 1.98
C LYS A 90 -11.34 13.01 0.89
N GLU A 91 -11.91 11.81 1.00
CA GLU A 91 -11.73 10.68 0.07
C GLU A 91 -11.80 11.07 -1.42
N GLN A 92 -12.84 11.81 -1.83
CA GLN A 92 -13.03 12.22 -3.23
C GLN A 92 -11.89 13.11 -3.73
N LYS A 93 -11.48 14.09 -2.92
CA LYS A 93 -10.37 15.00 -3.25
C LYS A 93 -9.05 14.24 -3.32
N LEU A 94 -8.78 13.36 -2.35
CA LEU A 94 -7.58 12.53 -2.33
C LEU A 94 -7.49 11.59 -3.54
N GLY A 95 -8.62 11.00 -3.95
CA GLY A 95 -8.70 10.20 -5.17
C GLY A 95 -8.38 11.00 -6.43
N LEU A 96 -8.93 12.22 -6.54
CA LEU A 96 -8.67 13.11 -7.67
C LEU A 96 -7.19 13.51 -7.77
N GLU A 97 -6.59 13.97 -6.67
CA GLU A 97 -5.19 14.41 -6.67
C GLU A 97 -4.21 13.27 -7.05
N ASN A 98 -4.50 12.04 -6.64
CA ASN A 98 -3.71 10.87 -7.06
C ASN A 98 -3.92 10.51 -8.53
N ALA A 99 -5.14 10.68 -9.06
CA ALA A 99 -5.42 10.49 -10.48
C ALA A 99 -4.73 11.55 -11.36
N GLU A 100 -4.64 12.79 -10.88
CA GLU A 100 -3.89 13.86 -11.55
C GLU A 100 -2.38 13.57 -11.60
N ALA A 101 -1.80 13.10 -10.48
CA ALA A 101 -0.39 12.69 -10.44
C ALA A 101 -0.09 11.54 -11.41
N LEU A 102 -1.00 10.56 -11.50
CA LEU A 102 -0.90 9.49 -12.48
C LEU A 102 -1.00 10.00 -13.92
N THR A 103 -1.86 11.00 -14.16
CA THR A 103 -2.02 11.60 -15.49
C THR A 103 -0.75 12.34 -15.91
N ARG A 104 -0.16 13.15 -15.02
CA ARG A 104 1.14 13.81 -15.26
C ARG A 104 2.25 12.83 -15.61
N LEU A 105 2.36 11.70 -14.90
CA LEU A 105 3.34 10.66 -15.24
C LEU A 105 3.15 10.10 -16.66
N ILE A 106 1.91 9.98 -17.13
CA ILE A 106 1.63 9.50 -18.49
C ILE A 106 1.97 10.57 -19.52
N GLU A 107 1.61 11.82 -19.25
CA GLU A 107 1.91 12.99 -20.10
C GLU A 107 3.42 13.22 -20.23
N ASP A 108 4.19 12.97 -19.17
CA ASP A 108 5.65 13.00 -19.14
C ASP A 108 6.31 11.81 -19.87
N GLY A 109 5.53 10.96 -20.55
CA GLY A 109 6.05 9.79 -21.29
C GLY A 109 6.50 8.63 -20.38
N ARG A 110 6.15 8.65 -19.09
CA ARG A 110 6.56 7.62 -18.10
C ARG A 110 5.53 6.51 -17.91
N GLY A 111 4.47 6.46 -18.72
CA GLY A 111 3.40 5.46 -18.57
C GLY A 111 3.88 4.00 -18.64
N GLY A 112 4.96 3.71 -19.39
CA GLY A 112 5.61 2.40 -19.38
C GLY A 112 6.17 2.01 -18.00
N GLN A 113 6.82 2.95 -17.30
CA GLN A 113 7.32 2.75 -15.93
C GLN A 113 6.16 2.53 -14.95
N VAL A 114 5.06 3.27 -15.13
CA VAL A 114 3.87 3.12 -14.29
C VAL A 114 3.28 1.71 -14.39
N ILE A 115 3.14 1.17 -15.61
CA ILE A 115 2.65 -0.20 -15.79
C ILE A 115 3.59 -1.22 -15.14
N GLN A 116 4.90 -1.03 -15.28
CA GLN A 116 5.89 -1.90 -14.65
C GLN A 116 5.76 -1.91 -13.12
N GLU A 117 5.57 -0.75 -12.49
CA GLU A 117 5.36 -0.67 -11.04
C GLU A 117 4.02 -1.32 -10.62
N ILE A 118 2.93 -1.10 -11.38
CA ILE A 118 1.63 -1.75 -11.10
C ILE A 118 1.77 -3.29 -11.17
N GLU A 119 2.45 -3.82 -12.19
CA GLU A 119 2.69 -5.26 -12.33
C GLU A 119 3.55 -5.79 -11.18
N ALA A 120 4.65 -5.11 -10.84
CA ALA A 120 5.53 -5.49 -9.75
C ALA A 120 4.78 -5.53 -8.40
N PHE A 121 4.02 -4.48 -8.07
CA PHE A 121 3.21 -4.44 -6.86
C PHE A 121 2.15 -5.57 -6.81
N SER A 122 1.53 -5.90 -7.95
CA SER A 122 0.51 -6.95 -8.01
C SER A 122 1.10 -8.36 -7.87
N GLN A 123 2.16 -8.66 -8.64
CA GLN A 123 2.77 -9.99 -8.72
C GLN A 123 3.45 -10.38 -7.41
N GLU A 124 4.16 -9.42 -6.81
CA GLU A 124 4.87 -9.60 -5.54
C GLU A 124 3.95 -9.43 -4.32
N GLY A 125 2.73 -8.94 -4.50
CA GLY A 125 1.77 -8.77 -3.41
C GLY A 125 2.16 -7.68 -2.41
N ARG A 126 2.78 -6.60 -2.88
CA ARG A 126 3.28 -5.50 -2.03
C ARG A 126 2.19 -4.57 -1.49
N ALA A 127 1.00 -4.61 -2.07
CA ALA A 127 -0.16 -3.83 -1.65
C ALA A 127 -1.19 -4.72 -0.95
N ALA A 128 -1.73 -4.22 0.16
CA ALA A 128 -2.79 -4.90 0.90
C ALA A 128 -4.08 -5.00 0.06
N LYS A 129 -4.52 -3.88 -0.50
CA LYS A 129 -5.71 -3.81 -1.37
C LYS A 129 -5.34 -3.82 -2.84
N GLN A 130 -6.27 -4.26 -3.70
CA GLN A 130 -6.06 -4.37 -5.14
C GLN A 130 -6.70 -3.21 -5.90
N GLU A 131 -7.70 -2.57 -5.31
CA GLU A 131 -8.48 -1.48 -5.89
C GLU A 131 -7.60 -0.34 -6.43
N PRO A 132 -6.57 0.16 -5.72
CA PRO A 132 -5.71 1.22 -6.24
C PRO A 132 -4.94 0.80 -7.51
N LEU A 133 -4.45 -0.45 -7.56
CA LEU A 133 -3.73 -1.00 -8.71
C LEU A 133 -4.67 -1.11 -9.92
N LEU A 134 -5.90 -1.59 -9.68
CA LEU A 134 -6.90 -1.77 -10.73
C LEU A 134 -7.41 -0.42 -11.26
N PHE A 135 -7.55 0.58 -10.39
CA PHE A 135 -7.86 1.95 -10.79
C PHE A 135 -6.74 2.55 -11.64
N ALA A 136 -5.48 2.47 -11.18
CA ALA A 136 -4.34 2.99 -11.93
C ALA A 136 -4.19 2.31 -13.30
N LEU A 137 -4.40 0.99 -13.36
CA LEU A 137 -4.42 0.22 -14.60
C LEU A 137 -5.58 0.65 -15.51
N ALA A 138 -6.76 0.95 -14.94
CA ALA A 138 -7.91 1.44 -15.68
C ALA A 138 -7.64 2.80 -16.34
N VAL A 139 -7.03 3.74 -15.61
CA VAL A 139 -6.58 5.05 -16.13
C VAL A 139 -5.59 4.84 -17.29
N CYS A 140 -4.53 4.05 -17.07
CA CYS A 140 -3.53 3.78 -18.11
C CYS A 140 -4.14 3.10 -19.36
N SER A 141 -5.17 2.27 -19.20
CA SER A 141 -5.85 1.60 -20.32
C SER A 141 -6.82 2.50 -21.10
N GLN A 142 -7.06 3.73 -20.64
CA GLN A 142 -7.93 4.74 -21.29
C GLN A 142 -7.20 6.03 -21.66
N CYS A 143 -5.91 6.12 -21.35
CA CYS A 143 -5.11 7.27 -21.72
C CYS A 143 -4.94 7.40 -23.26
N PRO A 144 -4.65 8.61 -23.76
CA PRO A 144 -4.41 8.84 -25.17
C PRO A 144 -3.13 8.13 -25.65
N ASP A 145 -2.11 8.01 -24.79
CA ASP A 145 -0.83 7.39 -25.10
C ASP A 145 -0.97 5.91 -25.52
N VAL A 146 -0.65 5.63 -26.78
CA VAL A 146 -0.85 4.31 -27.38
C VAL A 146 0.06 3.23 -26.78
N PRO A 147 1.38 3.46 -26.61
CA PRO A 147 2.28 2.51 -25.93
C PRO A 147 1.80 2.13 -24.52
N THR A 148 1.44 3.12 -23.70
CA THR A 148 0.96 2.89 -22.33
C THR A 148 -0.35 2.10 -22.32
N LYS A 149 -1.31 2.49 -23.17
CA LYS A 149 -2.58 1.75 -23.32
C LYS A 149 -2.38 0.30 -23.73
N GLN A 150 -1.48 0.03 -24.68
CA GLN A 150 -1.15 -1.34 -25.09
C GLN A 150 -0.48 -2.13 -23.96
N ALA A 151 0.46 -1.51 -23.24
CA ALA A 151 1.11 -2.13 -22.08
C ALA A 151 0.10 -2.45 -20.98
N ALA A 152 -0.83 -1.52 -20.68
CA ALA A 152 -1.90 -1.72 -19.70
C ALA A 152 -2.76 -2.95 -20.03
N PHE A 153 -3.19 -3.10 -21.29
CA PHE A 153 -3.98 -4.27 -21.70
C PHE A 153 -3.18 -5.58 -21.66
N ARG A 154 -1.87 -5.55 -21.96
CA ARG A 154 -1.00 -6.73 -21.80
C ARG A 154 -0.84 -7.14 -20.34
N ALA A 155 -0.85 -6.19 -19.41
CA ALA A 155 -0.75 -6.45 -17.97
C ALA A 155 -2.05 -7.01 -17.34
N VAL A 156 -3.21 -6.89 -18.01
CA VAL A 156 -4.51 -7.30 -17.45
C VAL A 156 -4.52 -8.74 -16.92
N PRO A 157 -4.06 -9.77 -17.64
CA PRO A 157 -4.06 -11.14 -17.13
C PRO A 157 -3.20 -11.34 -15.88
N ALA A 158 -2.08 -10.62 -15.77
CA ALA A 158 -1.16 -10.70 -14.64
C ALA A 158 -1.71 -10.00 -13.39
N VAL A 159 -2.33 -8.82 -13.56
CA VAL A 159 -2.88 -8.02 -12.45
C VAL A 159 -4.26 -8.52 -12.02
N CYS A 160 -5.16 -8.79 -12.98
CA CYS A 160 -6.53 -9.23 -12.72
C CYS A 160 -6.61 -10.75 -12.43
N ARG A 161 -5.98 -11.24 -11.38
CA ARG A 161 -5.82 -12.69 -11.13
C ARG A 161 -7.15 -13.46 -10.96
N ILE A 162 -8.14 -12.85 -10.30
CA ILE A 162 -9.45 -13.44 -9.98
C ILE A 162 -10.59 -12.61 -10.58
N PRO A 163 -11.82 -13.15 -10.70
CA PRO A 163 -12.97 -12.44 -11.26
C PRO A 163 -13.24 -11.08 -10.61
N THR A 164 -13.14 -10.97 -9.29
CA THR A 164 -13.32 -9.70 -8.56
C THR A 164 -12.44 -8.59 -9.11
N HIS A 165 -11.18 -8.88 -9.44
CA HIS A 165 -10.25 -7.88 -9.99
C HIS A 165 -10.67 -7.45 -11.39
N LEU A 166 -11.04 -8.42 -12.24
CA LEU A 166 -11.49 -8.12 -13.60
C LEU A 166 -12.77 -7.28 -13.58
N PHE A 167 -13.72 -7.61 -12.71
CA PHE A 167 -14.96 -6.85 -12.54
C PHE A 167 -14.70 -5.43 -12.02
N ALA A 168 -13.83 -5.28 -11.02
CA ALA A 168 -13.44 -3.96 -10.51
C ALA A 168 -12.71 -3.13 -11.59
N PHE A 169 -11.79 -3.72 -12.35
CA PHE A 169 -11.12 -3.05 -13.48
C PHE A 169 -12.12 -2.55 -14.53
N VAL A 170 -13.08 -3.39 -14.94
CA VAL A 170 -14.12 -2.99 -15.89
C VAL A 170 -15.03 -1.90 -15.30
N GLN A 171 -15.35 -1.99 -14.00
CA GLN A 171 -16.13 -0.98 -13.30
C GLN A 171 -15.40 0.36 -13.25
N PHE A 172 -14.14 0.40 -12.84
CA PHE A 172 -13.34 1.63 -12.86
C PHE A 172 -13.23 2.22 -14.26
N LYS A 173 -13.11 1.38 -15.30
CA LYS A 173 -13.13 1.88 -16.67
C LYS A 173 -14.45 2.54 -17.04
N LYS A 174 -15.58 1.99 -16.59
CA LYS A 174 -16.91 2.56 -16.78
C LYS A 174 -17.03 3.91 -16.07
N ASP A 175 -16.52 4.01 -14.85
CA ASP A 175 -16.60 5.24 -14.04
C ASP A 175 -15.76 6.38 -14.64
N LEU A 176 -14.60 6.05 -15.23
CA LEU A 176 -13.73 7.00 -15.93
C LEU A 176 -14.27 7.46 -17.29
N ARG A 177 -15.33 6.86 -17.83
CA ARG A 177 -15.87 7.15 -19.17
C ARG A 177 -16.24 8.64 -19.33
N ALA A 178 -16.90 9.21 -18.34
CA ALA A 178 -17.40 10.58 -18.39
C ALA A 178 -16.26 11.60 -18.27
N SER A 179 -15.36 11.39 -17.29
CA SER A 179 -14.24 12.29 -17.03
C SER A 179 -13.20 12.26 -18.16
N MET A 180 -12.85 11.08 -18.66
CA MET A 180 -11.87 10.93 -19.75
C MET A 180 -12.47 11.10 -21.15
N LYS A 181 -13.79 11.34 -21.25
CA LYS A 181 -14.54 11.54 -22.52
C LYS A 181 -14.26 10.46 -23.58
N CYS A 182 -14.05 9.22 -23.14
CA CYS A 182 -13.70 8.10 -24.03
C CYS A 182 -14.66 6.92 -23.88
N GLY A 183 -14.89 6.18 -24.96
CA GLY A 183 -15.64 4.91 -24.91
C GLY A 183 -14.82 3.78 -24.28
N MET A 184 -15.49 2.81 -23.66
CA MET A 184 -14.82 1.69 -22.97
C MET A 184 -14.66 0.44 -23.84
N TRP A 185 -15.70 0.04 -24.58
CA TRP A 185 -15.76 -1.26 -25.28
C TRP A 185 -15.16 -1.23 -26.71
N GLY A 186 -13.91 -0.77 -26.82
CA GLY A 186 -13.12 -0.89 -28.05
C GLY A 186 -12.60 -2.32 -28.31
N ARG A 187 -11.97 -2.53 -29.46
CA ARG A 187 -11.35 -3.82 -29.84
C ARG A 187 -10.36 -4.32 -28.78
N ALA A 188 -9.59 -3.41 -28.19
CA ALA A 188 -8.57 -3.72 -27.18
C ALA A 188 -9.18 -4.34 -25.90
N LEU A 189 -10.23 -3.73 -25.33
CA LEU A 189 -10.88 -4.27 -24.12
C LEU A 189 -11.56 -5.61 -24.41
N ARG A 190 -12.27 -5.73 -25.55
CA ARG A 190 -12.90 -7.00 -25.95
C ARG A 190 -11.87 -8.12 -26.04
N LYS A 191 -10.73 -7.84 -26.68
CA LYS A 191 -9.61 -8.78 -26.76
C LYS A 191 -9.05 -9.14 -25.39
N ALA A 192 -8.75 -8.15 -24.53
CA ALA A 192 -8.17 -8.38 -23.21
C ALA A 192 -9.09 -9.23 -22.31
N VAL A 193 -10.40 -8.94 -22.30
CA VAL A 193 -11.38 -9.73 -21.54
C VAL A 193 -11.47 -11.16 -22.11
N ALA A 194 -11.50 -11.32 -23.43
CA ALA A 194 -11.56 -12.64 -24.04
C ALA A 194 -10.27 -13.46 -23.78
N ASP A 195 -9.10 -12.82 -23.85
CA ASP A 195 -7.80 -13.42 -23.54
C ASP A 195 -7.71 -13.82 -22.06
N TRP A 196 -8.33 -13.06 -21.16
CA TRP A 196 -8.41 -13.42 -19.74
C TRP A 196 -9.13 -14.75 -19.49
N TYR A 197 -10.26 -15.00 -20.18
CA TYR A 197 -10.98 -16.27 -20.10
C TYR A 197 -10.19 -17.41 -20.77
N ARG A 198 -9.60 -17.16 -21.94
CA ARG A 198 -8.79 -18.16 -22.66
C ARG A 198 -7.52 -18.56 -21.91
N GLY A 199 -6.93 -17.64 -21.16
CA GLY A 199 -5.71 -17.87 -20.39
C GLY A 199 -5.89 -18.72 -19.13
N LYS A 200 -7.11 -19.18 -18.81
CA LYS A 200 -7.38 -20.03 -17.64
C LYS A 200 -7.69 -21.46 -18.06
N SER A 201 -7.13 -22.41 -17.32
CA SER A 201 -7.50 -23.82 -17.43
C SER A 201 -8.98 -24.04 -17.07
N GLY A 202 -9.62 -25.05 -17.65
CA GLY A 202 -11.01 -25.42 -17.37
C GLY A 202 -11.36 -25.44 -15.87
N PRO A 203 -10.65 -26.23 -15.02
CA PRO A 203 -11.00 -26.36 -13.61
C PRO A 203 -10.86 -25.05 -12.83
N ALA A 204 -9.78 -24.30 -13.06
CA ALA A 204 -9.58 -23.00 -12.43
C ALA A 204 -10.66 -21.97 -12.84
N LEU A 205 -11.10 -22.01 -14.11
CA LEU A 205 -12.18 -21.16 -14.58
C LEU A 205 -13.53 -21.57 -14.00
N ALA A 206 -13.82 -22.88 -13.94
CA ALA A 206 -15.04 -23.40 -13.31
C ALA A 206 -15.17 -22.91 -11.87
N LEU A 207 -14.14 -23.15 -11.04
CA LEU A 207 -14.08 -22.66 -9.67
C LEU A 207 -14.26 -21.13 -9.60
N ALA A 208 -13.61 -20.38 -10.50
CA ALA A 208 -13.70 -18.93 -10.50
C ALA A 208 -15.13 -18.44 -10.77
N VAL A 209 -15.82 -18.99 -11.77
CA VAL A 209 -17.16 -18.52 -12.17
C VAL A 209 -18.27 -18.98 -11.23
N THR A 210 -18.10 -20.12 -10.58
CA THR A 210 -19.06 -20.62 -9.57
C THR A 210 -18.88 -19.91 -8.22
N LYS A 211 -17.63 -19.64 -7.82
CA LYS A 211 -17.30 -18.93 -6.57
C LYS A 211 -17.63 -17.43 -6.64
N TYR A 212 -17.34 -16.79 -7.78
CA TYR A 212 -17.48 -15.35 -7.97
C TYR A 212 -18.47 -15.00 -9.09
N LYS A 213 -19.72 -15.48 -8.97
CA LYS A 213 -20.77 -15.25 -9.99
C LYS A 213 -20.88 -13.79 -10.47
N GLN A 214 -20.83 -12.84 -9.53
CA GLN A 214 -20.85 -11.40 -9.80
C GLN A 214 -20.17 -10.60 -8.67
N ARG A 215 -19.49 -9.50 -8.99
CA ARG A 215 -18.97 -8.49 -8.04
C ARG A 215 -18.94 -7.12 -8.70
N HIS A 216 -18.91 -6.05 -7.90
CA HIS A 216 -18.83 -4.66 -8.40
C HIS A 216 -19.86 -4.32 -9.49
N GLY A 217 -21.06 -4.92 -9.44
CA GLY A 217 -22.12 -4.69 -10.43
C GLY A 217 -21.93 -5.41 -11.77
N TRP A 218 -20.92 -6.28 -11.91
CA TRP A 218 -20.67 -7.06 -13.12
C TRP A 218 -20.76 -8.56 -12.86
N SER A 219 -21.31 -9.29 -13.84
CA SER A 219 -21.31 -10.75 -13.88
C SER A 219 -20.42 -11.28 -15.01
N HIS A 220 -20.08 -12.57 -14.93
CA HIS A 220 -19.42 -13.25 -16.05
C HIS A 220 -20.24 -13.19 -17.34
N ARG A 221 -21.58 -13.28 -17.24
CA ARG A 221 -22.49 -13.18 -18.38
C ARG A 221 -22.37 -11.85 -19.11
N ASP A 222 -22.26 -10.75 -18.38
CA ASP A 222 -22.10 -9.42 -18.96
C ASP A 222 -20.79 -9.30 -19.75
N LEU A 223 -19.69 -9.74 -19.14
CA LEU A 223 -18.37 -9.69 -19.78
C LEU A 223 -18.29 -10.60 -21.01
N LEU A 224 -18.90 -11.79 -20.98
CA LEU A 224 -18.96 -12.67 -22.15
C LEU A 224 -19.76 -12.05 -23.29
N ARG A 225 -20.91 -11.43 -22.98
CA ARG A 225 -21.75 -10.74 -23.98
C ARG A 225 -21.01 -9.59 -24.64
N LEU A 226 -20.33 -8.76 -23.86
CA LEU A 226 -19.70 -7.52 -24.34
C LEU A 226 -18.32 -7.75 -24.98
N SER A 227 -17.59 -8.79 -24.54
CA SER A 227 -16.32 -9.18 -25.17
C SER A 227 -16.48 -9.94 -26.47
N HIS A 228 -17.68 -10.50 -26.74
CA HIS A 228 -17.93 -11.41 -27.86
C HIS A 228 -16.94 -12.59 -27.87
N LEU A 229 -16.69 -13.18 -26.69
CA LEU A 229 -15.79 -14.32 -26.56
C LEU A 229 -16.26 -15.48 -27.45
N LYS A 230 -15.37 -15.96 -28.31
CA LYS A 230 -15.50 -17.25 -28.99
C LYS A 230 -14.71 -18.30 -28.18
N PRO A 231 -15.37 -19.37 -27.68
CA PRO A 231 -14.68 -20.44 -26.97
C PRO A 231 -13.63 -21.12 -27.87
N ALA A 232 -12.44 -21.35 -27.33
CA ALA A 232 -11.33 -21.98 -28.05
C ALA A 232 -11.20 -23.49 -27.80
N SER A 233 -11.94 -24.02 -26.81
CA SER A 233 -11.92 -25.44 -26.42
C SER A 233 -13.32 -25.90 -25.99
N GLU A 234 -13.54 -27.21 -25.97
CA GLU A 234 -14.81 -27.81 -25.53
C GLU A 234 -15.14 -27.44 -24.08
N GLY A 235 -14.16 -27.54 -23.16
CA GLY A 235 -14.36 -27.14 -21.76
C GLY A 235 -14.75 -25.66 -21.60
N LEU A 236 -14.16 -24.75 -22.40
CA LEU A 236 -14.57 -23.34 -22.40
C LEU A 236 -15.96 -23.14 -23.02
N ALA A 237 -16.32 -23.93 -24.03
CA ALA A 237 -17.66 -23.92 -24.62
C ALA A 237 -18.74 -24.38 -23.62
N LEU A 238 -18.43 -25.43 -22.84
CA LEU A 238 -19.28 -25.91 -21.75
C LEU A 238 -19.47 -24.82 -20.68
N LEU A 239 -18.38 -24.23 -20.19
CA LEU A 239 -18.44 -23.18 -19.16
C LEU A 239 -19.14 -21.90 -19.65
N THR A 240 -18.90 -21.48 -20.88
CA THR A 240 -19.59 -20.30 -21.45
C THR A 240 -21.08 -20.57 -21.65
N LYS A 241 -21.47 -21.79 -22.05
CA LYS A 241 -22.89 -22.20 -22.09
C LYS A 241 -23.51 -22.21 -20.69
N TYR A 242 -22.84 -22.76 -19.68
CA TYR A 242 -23.28 -22.73 -18.28
C TYR A 242 -23.55 -21.29 -17.81
N ILE A 243 -22.63 -20.36 -18.05
CA ILE A 243 -22.75 -18.95 -17.62
C ILE A 243 -23.88 -18.21 -18.35
N THR A 244 -24.07 -18.48 -19.64
CA THR A 244 -25.00 -17.71 -20.49
C THR A 244 -26.41 -18.27 -20.54
N LYS A 245 -26.57 -19.60 -20.38
CA LYS A 245 -27.85 -20.32 -20.52
C LYS A 245 -28.27 -21.09 -19.27
N GLY A 246 -27.34 -21.38 -18.36
CA GLY A 246 -27.61 -22.10 -17.11
C GLY A 246 -27.40 -23.62 -17.21
N TRP A 247 -27.58 -24.30 -16.08
CA TRP A 247 -27.26 -25.73 -15.92
C TRP A 247 -28.14 -26.67 -16.74
N LYS A 248 -29.46 -26.46 -16.78
CA LYS A 248 -30.39 -27.33 -17.52
C LYS A 248 -30.01 -27.49 -18.99
N GLU A 249 -29.68 -26.38 -19.64
CA GLU A 249 -29.22 -26.36 -21.03
C GLU A 249 -27.90 -27.12 -21.21
N VAL A 250 -26.99 -27.04 -20.25
CA VAL A 250 -25.72 -27.78 -20.28
C VAL A 250 -25.99 -29.27 -20.16
N GLN A 251 -26.85 -29.70 -19.24
CA GLN A 251 -27.25 -31.10 -19.12
C GLN A 251 -27.83 -31.61 -20.43
N GLU A 252 -28.80 -30.92 -21.01
CA GLU A 252 -29.44 -31.33 -22.27
C GLU A 252 -28.43 -31.39 -23.45
N THR A 253 -27.50 -30.44 -23.52
CA THR A 253 -26.52 -30.40 -24.62
C THR A 253 -25.45 -31.49 -24.53
N TYR A 254 -25.11 -31.92 -23.32
CA TYR A 254 -23.93 -32.76 -23.07
C TYR A 254 -24.26 -34.16 -22.51
N LYS A 255 -25.53 -34.48 -22.21
CA LYS A 255 -25.96 -35.77 -21.64
C LYS A 255 -25.49 -36.98 -22.45
N ASP A 256 -25.60 -36.92 -23.78
CA ASP A 256 -25.31 -38.05 -24.68
C ASP A 256 -24.06 -37.82 -25.53
N LYS A 257 -23.27 -36.78 -25.23
CA LYS A 257 -22.03 -36.49 -25.96
C LYS A 257 -20.87 -37.25 -25.35
N ALA A 258 -20.06 -37.87 -26.20
CA ALA A 258 -18.74 -38.35 -25.81
C ALA A 258 -17.85 -37.15 -25.44
N LEU A 259 -17.65 -36.93 -24.15
CA LEU A 259 -16.81 -35.87 -23.60
C LEU A 259 -15.37 -36.37 -23.45
N SER A 260 -14.41 -35.46 -23.59
CA SER A 260 -13.06 -35.76 -23.10
C SER A 260 -13.06 -35.93 -21.56
N ALA A 261 -12.13 -36.72 -21.03
CA ALA A 261 -12.01 -36.92 -19.57
C ALA A 261 -11.84 -35.60 -18.79
N GLU A 262 -11.23 -34.58 -19.39
CA GLU A 262 -11.11 -33.25 -18.80
C GLU A 262 -12.46 -32.51 -18.76
N THR A 263 -13.23 -32.57 -19.87
CA THR A 263 -14.56 -31.96 -19.95
C THR A 263 -15.56 -32.67 -19.04
N GLU A 264 -15.45 -33.99 -18.88
CA GLU A 264 -16.30 -34.77 -17.99
C GLU A 264 -16.10 -34.39 -16.52
N LYS A 265 -14.85 -34.22 -16.07
CA LYS A 265 -14.56 -33.68 -14.73
C LYS A 265 -15.16 -32.30 -14.51
N LEU A 266 -15.17 -31.44 -15.53
CA LEU A 266 -15.82 -30.13 -15.45
C LEU A 266 -17.33 -30.25 -15.34
N PHE A 267 -17.94 -31.16 -16.09
CA PHE A 267 -19.37 -31.43 -16.03
C PHE A 267 -19.76 -31.92 -14.62
N GLN A 268 -19.05 -32.91 -14.07
CA GLN A 268 -19.26 -33.42 -12.71
C GLN A 268 -19.09 -32.33 -11.64
N TYR A 269 -18.07 -31.47 -11.78
CA TYR A 269 -17.87 -30.34 -10.87
C TYR A 269 -19.06 -29.36 -10.87
N LEU A 270 -19.56 -28.99 -12.06
CA LEU A 270 -20.71 -28.10 -12.17
C LEU A 270 -21.99 -28.76 -11.63
N GLU A 271 -22.16 -30.06 -11.84
CA GLU A 271 -23.24 -30.84 -11.27
C GLU A 271 -23.20 -30.79 -9.74
N ALA A 272 -22.06 -31.04 -9.11
CA ALA A 272 -21.87 -30.94 -7.68
C ALA A 272 -22.21 -29.53 -7.14
N VAL A 273 -21.77 -28.49 -7.84
CA VAL A 273 -22.08 -27.09 -7.50
C VAL A 273 -23.57 -26.77 -7.61
N GLU A 274 -24.33 -27.43 -8.48
CA GLU A 274 -25.79 -27.27 -8.50
C GLU A 274 -26.48 -28.15 -7.47
N ARG A 275 -26.03 -29.39 -7.30
CA ARG A 275 -26.56 -30.35 -6.32
C ARG A 275 -26.51 -29.81 -4.90
N VAL A 276 -25.37 -29.21 -4.51
CA VAL A 276 -25.20 -28.61 -3.17
C VAL A 276 -26.22 -27.49 -2.88
N LYS A 277 -26.78 -26.82 -3.90
CA LYS A 277 -27.79 -25.76 -3.72
C LYS A 277 -29.21 -26.29 -3.51
N HIS A 278 -29.44 -27.57 -3.76
CA HIS A 278 -30.76 -28.18 -3.67
C HIS A 278 -30.89 -29.12 -2.47
N THR A 279 -29.79 -29.72 -2.03
CA THR A 279 -29.80 -30.59 -0.85
C THR A 279 -29.87 -29.81 0.47
N LYS A 280 -30.56 -30.41 1.44
CA LYS A 280 -30.60 -29.99 2.84
C LYS A 280 -29.89 -30.99 3.76
N ASP A 281 -29.43 -32.12 3.23
CA ASP A 281 -28.72 -33.12 3.99
C ASP A 281 -27.30 -32.65 4.28
N GLU A 282 -26.94 -32.69 5.56
CA GLU A 282 -25.64 -32.25 6.05
C GLU A 282 -24.52 -33.17 5.57
N LEU A 283 -24.74 -34.49 5.58
CA LEU A 283 -23.73 -35.47 5.20
C LEU A 283 -23.42 -35.40 3.70
N GLU A 284 -24.46 -35.24 2.88
CA GLU A 284 -24.28 -35.01 1.43
C GLU A 284 -23.49 -33.71 1.16
N VAL A 285 -23.76 -32.63 1.90
CA VAL A 285 -23.00 -31.37 1.75
C VAL A 285 -21.53 -31.57 2.12
N ILE A 286 -21.23 -32.27 3.22
CA ILE A 286 -19.86 -32.58 3.64
C ILE A 286 -19.13 -33.39 2.56
N HIS A 287 -19.76 -34.46 2.05
CA HIS A 287 -19.20 -35.29 1.00
C HIS A 287 -18.88 -34.48 -0.28
N LEU A 288 -19.81 -33.61 -0.71
CA LEU A 288 -19.60 -32.73 -1.86
C LEU A 288 -18.45 -31.74 -1.65
N ILE A 289 -18.25 -31.26 -0.41
CA ILE A 289 -17.11 -30.39 -0.06
C ILE A 289 -15.80 -31.16 -0.18
N GLU A 290 -15.73 -32.37 0.37
CA GLU A 290 -14.51 -33.18 0.39
C GLU A 290 -14.10 -33.65 -1.01
N GLU A 291 -15.07 -34.16 -1.80
CA GLU A 291 -14.81 -34.70 -3.13
C GLU A 291 -14.44 -33.60 -4.14
N HIS A 292 -15.22 -32.51 -4.18
CA HIS A 292 -15.08 -31.47 -5.21
C HIS A 292 -14.38 -30.20 -4.71
N ARG A 293 -13.90 -30.18 -3.47
CA ARG A 293 -13.24 -29.03 -2.82
C ARG A 293 -14.10 -27.77 -2.91
N LEU A 294 -15.40 -27.91 -2.63
CA LEU A 294 -16.31 -26.78 -2.62
C LEU A 294 -15.94 -25.79 -1.51
N VAL A 295 -16.15 -24.51 -1.78
CA VAL A 295 -15.86 -23.44 -0.81
C VAL A 295 -17.14 -22.83 -0.28
N ARG A 296 -17.00 -22.05 0.79
CA ARG A 296 -18.09 -21.32 1.46
C ARG A 296 -19.04 -20.59 0.49
N GLU A 297 -18.53 -19.97 -0.57
CA GLU A 297 -19.34 -19.23 -1.54
C GLU A 297 -20.27 -20.11 -2.40
N HIS A 298 -20.07 -21.42 -2.45
CA HIS A 298 -20.96 -22.35 -3.16
C HIS A 298 -22.16 -22.79 -2.31
N LEU A 299 -22.04 -22.71 -0.99
CA LEU A 299 -23.03 -23.23 -0.06
C LEU A 299 -24.16 -22.25 0.21
N LEU A 300 -25.31 -22.77 0.65
CA LEU A 300 -26.42 -21.95 1.13
C LEU A 300 -26.13 -21.43 2.54
N THR A 301 -26.73 -20.29 2.89
CA THR A 301 -26.61 -19.69 4.23
C THR A 301 -27.02 -20.65 5.35
N ASN A 302 -27.97 -21.56 5.09
CA ASN A 302 -28.40 -22.55 6.06
C ASN A 302 -27.32 -23.61 6.33
N HIS A 303 -26.57 -24.05 5.33
CA HIS A 303 -25.45 -25.00 5.53
C HIS A 303 -24.38 -24.39 6.43
N LEU A 304 -24.16 -23.06 6.33
CA LEU A 304 -23.17 -22.33 7.14
C LEU A 304 -23.56 -22.17 8.63
N LYS A 305 -24.69 -22.74 9.06
CA LYS A 305 -25.06 -22.86 10.48
C LYS A 305 -24.49 -24.12 11.13
N SER A 306 -24.15 -25.14 10.34
CA SER A 306 -23.63 -26.42 10.84
C SER A 306 -22.16 -26.34 11.23
N LYS A 307 -21.82 -26.87 12.41
CA LYS A 307 -20.43 -27.02 12.89
C LYS A 307 -19.63 -27.96 11.99
N GLU A 308 -20.21 -29.10 11.62
CA GLU A 308 -19.53 -30.15 10.84
C GLU A 308 -19.26 -29.70 9.40
N VAL A 309 -20.18 -28.94 8.78
CA VAL A 309 -19.92 -28.31 7.47
C VAL A 309 -18.73 -27.35 7.53
N TRP A 310 -18.59 -26.57 8.61
CA TRP A 310 -17.44 -25.67 8.76
C TRP A 310 -16.13 -26.43 8.99
N LYS A 311 -16.14 -27.57 9.69
CA LYS A 311 -14.96 -28.44 9.83
C LYS A 311 -14.52 -29.02 8.49
N ALA A 312 -15.46 -29.48 7.66
CA ALA A 312 -15.17 -29.94 6.30
C ALA A 312 -14.57 -28.81 5.45
N LEU A 313 -15.14 -27.60 5.52
CA LEU A 313 -14.59 -26.42 4.83
C LEU A 313 -13.19 -26.05 5.30
N LEU A 314 -12.88 -26.22 6.60
CA LEU A 314 -11.61 -25.80 7.21
C LEU A 314 -10.40 -26.51 6.59
N GLN A 315 -10.53 -27.80 6.26
CA GLN A 315 -9.44 -28.65 5.77
C GLN A 315 -8.70 -28.01 4.58
N GLU A 316 -9.44 -27.58 3.56
CA GLU A 316 -8.89 -27.00 2.34
C GLU A 316 -9.15 -25.47 2.23
N MET A 317 -9.57 -24.82 3.32
CA MET A 317 -9.95 -23.40 3.31
C MET A 317 -8.77 -22.51 2.87
N PRO A 318 -8.90 -21.63 1.86
CA PRO A 318 -7.81 -20.71 1.50
C PRO A 318 -7.43 -19.76 2.65
N LEU A 319 -6.14 -19.43 2.82
CA LEU A 319 -5.66 -18.61 3.96
C LEU A 319 -6.35 -17.25 4.10
N THR A 320 -6.64 -16.56 3.00
CA THR A 320 -7.40 -15.29 3.06
C THR A 320 -8.82 -15.48 3.58
N ALA A 321 -9.45 -16.61 3.27
CA ALA A 321 -10.77 -16.95 3.81
C ALA A 321 -10.67 -17.37 5.28
N LEU A 322 -9.62 -18.11 5.66
CA LEU A 322 -9.33 -18.48 7.04
C LEU A 322 -9.23 -17.24 7.95
N LEU A 323 -8.34 -16.30 7.62
CA LEU A 323 -8.15 -15.05 8.37
C LEU A 323 -9.45 -14.27 8.60
N ARG A 324 -10.33 -14.24 7.59
CA ARG A 324 -11.61 -13.50 7.65
C ARG A 324 -12.70 -14.21 8.44
N ASN A 325 -12.57 -15.50 8.71
CA ASN A 325 -13.61 -16.31 9.33
C ASN A 325 -13.22 -16.87 10.71
N LEU A 326 -12.05 -16.53 11.26
CA LEU A 326 -11.62 -16.98 12.60
C LEU A 326 -12.68 -16.71 13.67
N GLY A 327 -13.18 -15.47 13.75
CA GLY A 327 -14.24 -15.11 14.71
C GLY A 327 -15.54 -15.89 14.48
N LYS A 328 -15.91 -16.16 13.22
CA LYS A 328 -17.11 -16.93 12.89
C LYS A 328 -16.98 -18.41 13.26
N MET A 329 -15.83 -19.01 13.00
CA MET A 329 -15.58 -20.41 13.34
C MET A 329 -15.46 -20.61 14.86
N THR A 330 -14.89 -19.63 15.57
CA THR A 330 -14.84 -19.63 17.03
C THR A 330 -16.24 -19.47 17.63
N ALA A 331 -17.04 -18.53 17.12
CA ALA A 331 -18.44 -18.33 17.56
C ALA A 331 -19.34 -19.54 17.28
N ASN A 332 -19.04 -20.33 16.25
CA ASN A 332 -19.76 -21.55 15.88
C ASN A 332 -19.19 -22.80 16.58
N SER A 333 -18.29 -22.65 17.56
CA SER A 333 -17.67 -23.78 18.28
C SER A 333 -16.90 -24.75 17.39
N VAL A 334 -16.42 -24.31 16.23
CA VAL A 334 -15.53 -25.09 15.35
C VAL A 334 -14.09 -25.01 15.88
N LEU A 335 -13.69 -23.84 16.37
CA LEU A 335 -12.41 -23.57 16.99
C LEU A 335 -12.59 -23.47 18.50
N GLU A 336 -12.71 -24.61 19.17
CA GLU A 336 -12.75 -24.70 20.63
C GLU A 336 -11.33 -24.88 21.19
N PRO A 337 -11.00 -24.26 22.34
CA PRO A 337 -9.68 -24.40 22.95
C PRO A 337 -9.29 -25.86 23.16
N GLY A 338 -8.07 -26.23 22.75
CA GLY A 338 -7.52 -27.58 22.90
C GLY A 338 -7.91 -28.59 21.79
N ASN A 339 -8.79 -28.22 20.85
CA ASN A 339 -9.14 -29.11 19.74
C ASN A 339 -8.06 -29.14 18.63
N SER A 340 -8.07 -30.22 17.85
CA SER A 340 -7.17 -30.42 16.70
C SER A 340 -7.28 -29.32 15.64
N GLU A 341 -8.46 -28.73 15.47
CA GLU A 341 -8.75 -27.69 14.49
C GLU A 341 -8.00 -26.39 14.80
N VAL A 342 -7.85 -26.04 16.09
CA VAL A 342 -7.04 -24.88 16.51
C VAL A 342 -5.57 -25.12 16.15
N SER A 343 -5.05 -26.32 16.45
CA SER A 343 -3.68 -26.71 16.09
C SER A 343 -3.45 -26.63 14.57
N LEU A 344 -4.38 -27.14 13.76
CA LEU A 344 -4.35 -27.05 12.30
C LEU A 344 -4.33 -25.59 11.82
N VAL A 345 -5.16 -24.72 12.40
CA VAL A 345 -5.18 -23.29 12.07
C VAL A 345 -3.85 -22.64 12.41
N CYS A 346 -3.31 -22.87 13.61
CA CYS A 346 -2.05 -22.31 14.06
C CYS A 346 -0.88 -22.77 13.18
N GLU A 347 -0.81 -24.05 12.82
CA GLU A 347 0.21 -24.59 11.90
C GLU A 347 0.17 -23.86 10.55
N ARG A 348 -1.03 -23.69 9.98
CA ARG A 348 -1.21 -23.04 8.67
C ARG A 348 -0.89 -21.55 8.70
N LEU A 349 -1.24 -20.85 9.78
CA LEU A 349 -0.90 -19.43 9.98
C LEU A 349 0.61 -19.25 10.19
N CYS A 350 1.28 -20.19 10.83
CA CYS A 350 2.72 -20.16 11.06
C CYS A 350 3.56 -20.63 9.88
N ASN A 351 2.96 -21.11 8.79
CA ASN A 351 3.67 -21.63 7.63
C ASN A 351 4.02 -20.53 6.61
N GLU A 352 5.28 -20.09 6.64
CA GLU A 352 5.79 -19.02 5.77
C GLU A 352 5.62 -19.30 4.27
N LYS A 353 5.81 -20.56 3.83
CA LYS A 353 5.65 -20.94 2.42
C LYS A 353 4.21 -20.77 1.97
N LEU A 354 3.24 -21.14 2.81
CA LEU A 354 1.81 -20.96 2.51
C LEU A 354 1.43 -19.49 2.51
N LEU A 355 1.89 -18.70 3.50
CA LEU A 355 1.66 -17.25 3.56
C LEU A 355 2.15 -16.55 2.29
N LYS A 356 3.38 -16.85 1.83
CA LYS A 356 3.96 -16.30 0.60
C LYS A 356 3.21 -16.75 -0.65
N LYS A 357 2.89 -18.05 -0.77
CA LYS A 357 2.14 -18.59 -1.92
C LYS A 357 0.74 -17.98 -2.04
N ALA A 358 0.06 -17.77 -0.92
CA ALA A 358 -1.24 -17.13 -0.86
C ALA A 358 -1.17 -15.59 -0.91
N ARG A 359 0.05 -15.01 -0.91
CA ARG A 359 0.31 -13.56 -0.91
C ARG A 359 -0.41 -12.85 0.23
N ILE A 360 -0.31 -13.42 1.44
CA ILE A 360 -0.86 -12.82 2.64
C ILE A 360 0.03 -11.63 3.01
N HIS A 361 -0.52 -10.43 2.84
CA HIS A 361 0.09 -9.18 3.24
C HIS A 361 0.07 -9.03 4.78
N PRO A 362 1.11 -8.44 5.42
CA PRO A 362 1.13 -8.22 6.87
C PRO A 362 -0.08 -7.46 7.41
N PHE A 363 -0.51 -6.43 6.68
CA PHE A 363 -1.73 -5.68 7.00
C PHE A 363 -2.99 -6.57 7.12
N HIS A 364 -3.12 -7.64 6.32
CA HIS A 364 -4.24 -8.57 6.46
C HIS A 364 -4.20 -9.33 7.78
N VAL A 365 -2.99 -9.70 8.23
CA VAL A 365 -2.79 -10.37 9.51
C VAL A 365 -3.07 -9.40 10.65
N LEU A 366 -2.58 -8.17 10.56
CA LEU A 366 -2.81 -7.13 11.57
C LEU A 366 -4.30 -6.81 11.74
N VAL A 367 -5.03 -6.62 10.63
CA VAL A 367 -6.49 -6.42 10.67
C VAL A 367 -7.20 -7.65 11.22
N ALA A 368 -6.77 -8.87 10.85
CA ALA A 368 -7.36 -10.10 11.37
C ALA A 368 -7.11 -10.27 12.88
N LEU A 369 -5.91 -9.94 13.36
CA LEU A 369 -5.54 -9.97 14.78
C LEU A 369 -6.43 -9.03 15.59
N GLU A 370 -6.51 -7.75 15.19
CA GLU A 370 -7.33 -6.79 15.93
C GLU A 370 -8.82 -7.11 15.84
N THR A 371 -9.30 -7.51 14.65
CA THR A 371 -10.70 -7.93 14.50
C THR A 371 -11.02 -9.17 15.34
N TYR A 372 -10.12 -10.15 15.41
CA TYR A 372 -10.35 -11.37 16.18
C TYR A 372 -10.30 -11.11 17.69
N LYS A 373 -9.38 -10.25 18.13
CA LYS A 373 -9.18 -9.84 19.52
C LYS A 373 -10.40 -9.13 20.12
N THR A 374 -11.15 -8.35 19.35
CA THR A 374 -12.35 -7.65 19.88
C THR A 374 -13.40 -8.61 20.45
N GLY A 375 -13.42 -9.88 20.02
CA GLY A 375 -14.40 -10.87 20.47
C GLY A 375 -15.82 -10.63 19.94
N HIS A 376 -16.01 -9.68 19.03
CA HIS A 376 -17.31 -9.44 18.42
C HIS A 376 -17.22 -8.86 17.01
N GLY A 377 -18.26 -9.13 16.22
CA GLY A 377 -18.37 -8.56 14.88
C GLY A 377 -18.55 -7.05 14.93
N ILE A 378 -17.96 -6.33 13.98
CA ILE A 378 -18.21 -4.89 13.77
C ILE A 378 -19.69 -4.67 13.37
N ARG A 379 -20.24 -5.62 12.61
CA ARG A 379 -21.64 -5.60 12.16
C ARG A 379 -22.36 -6.85 12.65
N GLY A 380 -23.54 -6.66 13.22
CA GLY A 380 -24.41 -7.76 13.69
C GLY A 380 -24.21 -8.13 15.15
N LYS A 381 -24.69 -9.32 15.53
CA LYS A 381 -24.75 -9.81 16.93
C LYS A 381 -23.72 -10.90 17.25
N LEU A 382 -22.80 -11.18 16.33
CA LEU A 382 -21.82 -12.26 16.49
C LEU A 382 -20.82 -11.91 17.60
N LYS A 383 -20.66 -12.81 18.56
CA LYS A 383 -19.70 -12.73 19.66
C LYS A 383 -18.92 -14.04 19.76
N TRP A 384 -17.67 -13.96 20.18
CA TRP A 384 -16.80 -15.11 20.44
C TRP A 384 -15.79 -14.75 21.53
N GLN A 385 -15.19 -15.77 22.12
CA GLN A 385 -14.05 -15.61 23.01
C GLN A 385 -12.77 -15.84 22.20
N PRO A 386 -11.84 -14.87 22.10
CA PRO A 386 -10.61 -15.05 21.36
C PRO A 386 -9.75 -16.17 21.97
N ASP A 387 -9.30 -17.09 21.13
CA ASP A 387 -8.38 -18.15 21.52
C ASP A 387 -6.93 -17.63 21.62
N LYS A 388 -6.21 -18.05 22.65
CA LYS A 388 -4.85 -17.57 22.94
C LYS A 388 -3.83 -18.06 21.91
N ASP A 389 -3.91 -19.32 21.51
CA ASP A 389 -2.97 -19.94 20.57
C ASP A 389 -3.12 -19.32 19.17
N ILE A 390 -4.36 -19.02 18.77
CA ILE A 390 -4.63 -18.31 17.50
C ILE A 390 -4.07 -16.89 17.53
N LEU A 391 -4.20 -16.17 18.65
CA LEU A 391 -3.63 -14.83 18.80
C LEU A 391 -2.10 -14.85 18.70
N GLU A 392 -1.44 -15.81 19.35
CA GLU A 392 0.01 -16.02 19.25
C GLU A 392 0.43 -16.42 17.84
N ALA A 393 -0.33 -17.28 17.16
CA ALA A 393 -0.08 -17.66 15.78
C ALA A 393 -0.22 -16.48 14.80
N LEU A 394 -1.19 -15.57 15.03
CA LEU A 394 -1.35 -14.34 14.24
C LEU A 394 -0.19 -13.37 14.48
N ASP A 395 0.28 -13.22 15.72
CA ASP A 395 1.48 -12.43 16.05
C ASP A 395 2.70 -12.97 15.28
N ALA A 396 2.96 -14.27 15.37
CA ALA A 396 4.06 -14.92 14.64
C ALA A 396 3.90 -14.81 13.11
N ALA A 397 2.67 -14.96 12.59
CA ALA A 397 2.37 -14.84 11.17
C ALA A 397 2.67 -13.44 10.64
N PHE A 398 2.39 -12.39 11.42
CA PHE A 398 2.65 -11.01 11.02
C PHE A 398 4.11 -10.82 10.61
N TYR A 399 5.07 -11.23 11.44
CA TYR A 399 6.50 -11.11 11.13
C TYR A 399 6.93 -12.02 9.96
N LYS A 400 6.36 -13.23 9.85
CA LYS A 400 6.64 -14.16 8.74
C LYS A 400 6.11 -13.70 7.38
N THR A 401 5.14 -12.79 7.36
CA THR A 401 4.66 -12.21 6.08
C THR A 401 5.61 -11.16 5.50
N PHE A 402 6.53 -10.61 6.30
CA PHE A 402 7.59 -9.75 5.79
C PHE A 402 8.68 -10.57 5.10
N GLN A 403 9.34 -9.97 4.11
CA GLN A 403 10.55 -10.58 3.55
C GLN A 403 11.69 -10.41 4.54
N THR A 404 12.25 -11.52 5.02
CA THR A 404 13.49 -11.55 5.80
C THR A 404 14.60 -10.90 5.00
N VAL A 405 15.34 -10.00 5.64
CA VAL A 405 16.50 -9.33 5.05
C VAL A 405 17.68 -9.37 5.99
N GLU A 406 18.86 -9.22 5.41
CA GLU A 406 20.07 -9.05 6.19
C GLU A 406 20.04 -7.70 6.90
N PRO A 407 20.26 -7.68 8.23
CA PRO A 407 20.41 -6.44 8.96
C PRO A 407 21.65 -5.69 8.49
N THR A 408 21.58 -4.37 8.52
CA THR A 408 22.68 -3.48 8.19
C THR A 408 23.64 -3.27 9.36
N GLY A 409 23.17 -3.50 10.59
CA GLY A 409 23.96 -3.30 11.81
C GLY A 409 24.20 -1.84 12.16
N LYS A 410 23.53 -0.90 11.48
CA LYS A 410 23.60 0.54 11.78
C LYS A 410 22.74 0.90 13.00
N ARG A 411 22.94 2.11 13.53
CA ARG A 411 22.14 2.67 14.61
C ARG A 411 20.91 3.36 14.04
N PHE A 412 19.73 2.88 14.38
CA PHE A 412 18.45 3.42 13.92
C PHE A 412 17.76 4.17 15.05
N LEU A 413 17.19 5.32 14.73
CA LEU A 413 16.22 6.01 15.57
C LEU A 413 14.88 5.99 14.84
N LEU A 414 13.90 5.31 15.42
CA LEU A 414 12.57 5.09 14.86
C LEU A 414 11.59 5.99 15.59
N ALA A 415 11.07 7.00 14.90
CA ALA A 415 10.18 8.01 15.47
C ALA A 415 8.76 7.82 14.95
N ILE A 416 7.83 7.55 15.86
CA ILE A 416 6.41 7.37 15.55
C ILE A 416 5.66 8.66 15.86
N ASP A 417 5.03 9.22 14.84
CA ASP A 417 4.11 10.33 14.99
C ASP A 417 2.82 9.84 15.68
N VAL A 418 2.49 10.47 16.81
CA VAL A 418 1.31 10.19 17.63
C VAL A 418 0.39 11.41 17.74
N SER A 419 0.57 12.39 16.86
CA SER A 419 -0.31 13.56 16.75
C SER A 419 -1.76 13.18 16.43
N ALA A 420 -2.67 14.14 16.62
CA ALA A 420 -4.10 13.92 16.39
C ALA A 420 -4.42 13.45 14.95
N SER A 421 -3.66 13.90 13.94
CA SER A 421 -3.86 13.52 12.54
C SER A 421 -3.63 12.02 12.32
N MET A 422 -2.73 11.41 13.09
CA MET A 422 -2.39 9.99 13.02
C MET A 422 -3.50 9.06 13.53
N ASN A 423 -4.58 9.59 14.12
CA ASN A 423 -5.77 8.82 14.43
C ASN A 423 -6.64 8.48 13.20
N GLN A 424 -6.28 9.01 12.01
CA GLN A 424 -6.93 8.66 10.75
C GLN A 424 -6.88 7.17 10.44
N ARG A 425 -7.95 6.64 9.84
CA ARG A 425 -8.06 5.20 9.51
C ARG A 425 -7.26 4.87 8.26
N VAL A 426 -6.52 3.77 8.30
CA VAL A 426 -5.74 3.29 7.16
C VAL A 426 -6.54 2.25 6.38
N LEU A 427 -6.61 2.39 5.05
CA LEU A 427 -7.22 1.41 4.13
C LEU A 427 -8.68 1.06 4.50
N GLY A 428 -9.46 2.03 5.00
CA GLY A 428 -10.84 1.80 5.44
C GLY A 428 -10.99 0.73 6.53
N SER A 429 -9.93 0.49 7.31
CA SER A 429 -9.89 -0.53 8.35
C SER A 429 -10.23 0.03 9.74
N VAL A 430 -10.21 -0.85 10.75
CA VAL A 430 -10.32 -0.46 12.16
C VAL A 430 -9.03 0.14 12.72
N LEU A 431 -7.92 0.10 11.99
CA LEU A 431 -6.60 0.52 12.46
C LEU A 431 -6.36 2.00 12.12
N ASN A 432 -5.80 2.75 13.06
CA ASN A 432 -5.31 4.11 12.82
C ASN A 432 -3.85 4.12 12.32
N ALA A 433 -3.38 5.26 11.84
CA ALA A 433 -2.06 5.38 11.24
C ALA A 433 -0.92 5.17 12.26
N SER A 434 -1.07 5.65 13.50
CA SER A 434 -0.09 5.43 14.57
C SER A 434 0.07 3.94 14.92
N THR A 435 -1.02 3.19 15.00
CA THR A 435 -1.01 1.72 15.17
C THR A 435 -0.25 1.03 14.05
N VAL A 436 -0.52 1.40 12.80
CA VAL A 436 0.17 0.80 11.65
C VAL A 436 1.65 1.19 11.65
N ALA A 437 1.98 2.43 12.02
CA ALA A 437 3.36 2.91 12.16
C ALA A 437 4.11 2.12 13.24
N ALA A 438 3.51 1.90 14.42
CA ALA A 438 4.11 1.10 15.48
C ALA A 438 4.32 -0.36 15.06
N ALA A 439 3.38 -0.96 14.34
CA ALA A 439 3.53 -2.30 13.79
C ALA A 439 4.71 -2.38 12.79
N MET A 440 4.90 -1.36 11.95
CA MET A 440 6.04 -1.26 11.03
C MET A 440 7.36 -1.01 11.78
N CYS A 441 7.33 -0.19 12.82
CA CYS A 441 8.47 0.07 13.70
C CYS A 441 9.00 -1.23 14.31
N MET A 442 8.11 -2.10 14.81
CA MET A 442 8.48 -3.40 15.38
C MET A 442 9.21 -4.32 14.41
N VAL A 443 8.90 -4.24 13.12
CA VAL A 443 9.61 -5.02 12.09
C VAL A 443 11.06 -4.57 11.98
N VAL A 444 11.30 -3.26 12.01
CA VAL A 444 12.65 -2.70 11.96
C VAL A 444 13.39 -3.00 13.26
N THR A 445 12.78 -2.77 14.42
CA THR A 445 13.38 -3.04 15.73
C THR A 445 13.80 -4.51 15.90
N ARG A 446 13.00 -5.45 15.41
CA ARG A 446 13.33 -6.89 15.45
C ARG A 446 14.40 -7.31 14.44
N THR A 447 14.63 -6.50 13.39
CA THR A 447 15.66 -6.75 12.38
C THR A 447 16.99 -6.11 12.79
N GLU A 448 16.95 -4.83 13.17
CA GLU A 448 18.12 -4.01 13.50
C GLU A 448 18.23 -3.86 15.02
N LYS A 449 19.16 -4.61 15.64
CA LYS A 449 19.34 -4.60 17.10
C LYS A 449 19.72 -3.22 17.67
N GLY A 450 20.38 -2.38 16.87
CA GLY A 450 20.75 -1.01 17.21
C GLY A 450 19.63 0.01 17.03
N SER A 451 18.37 -0.37 17.29
CA SER A 451 17.21 0.51 17.11
C SER A 451 16.76 1.14 18.44
N HIS A 452 16.50 2.44 18.42
CA HIS A 452 15.87 3.18 19.51
C HIS A 452 14.52 3.72 19.04
N VAL A 453 13.45 3.41 19.76
CA VAL A 453 12.07 3.81 19.40
C VAL A 453 11.65 4.99 20.25
N VAL A 454 11.13 6.01 19.60
CA VAL A 454 10.58 7.22 20.24
C VAL A 454 9.22 7.56 19.64
N ALA A 455 8.40 8.28 20.41
CA ALA A 455 7.12 8.82 19.96
C ALA A 455 7.16 10.34 20.06
N PHE A 456 6.45 11.03 19.18
CA PHE A 456 6.41 12.50 19.19
C PHE A 456 5.06 13.04 18.71
N SER A 457 4.70 14.21 19.25
CA SER A 457 3.64 15.10 18.78
C SER A 457 4.25 16.51 18.61
N ASP A 458 3.81 17.47 19.41
CA ASP A 458 4.40 18.77 19.71
C ASP A 458 5.51 18.69 20.78
N GLU A 459 5.58 17.57 21.49
CA GLU A 459 6.68 17.21 22.38
C GLU A 459 7.13 15.76 22.18
N MET A 460 8.29 15.43 22.73
CA MET A 460 8.78 14.05 22.76
C MET A 460 8.06 13.29 23.87
N VAL A 461 7.39 12.20 23.50
CA VAL A 461 6.63 11.38 24.44
C VAL A 461 7.39 10.06 24.68
N PRO A 462 7.49 9.57 25.93
CA PRO A 462 8.06 8.26 26.19
C PRO A 462 7.34 7.20 25.35
N CYS A 463 8.08 6.47 24.53
CA CYS A 463 7.52 5.36 23.77
C CYS A 463 7.74 4.06 24.57
N PRO A 464 6.68 3.45 25.12
CA PRO A 464 6.81 2.20 25.88
C PRO A 464 7.17 0.99 24.99
N VAL A 465 7.22 1.15 23.67
CA VAL A 465 7.40 0.06 22.70
C VAL A 465 8.82 -0.50 22.77
N THR A 466 8.92 -1.80 23.06
CA THR A 466 10.18 -2.55 23.13
C THR A 466 10.15 -3.76 22.19
N ALA A 467 11.33 -4.26 21.81
CA ALA A 467 11.47 -5.31 20.78
C ALA A 467 10.80 -6.65 21.15
N ASP A 468 10.73 -6.93 22.45
CA ASP A 468 10.18 -8.14 23.08
C ASP A 468 8.66 -8.08 23.25
N MET A 469 8.05 -6.90 23.14
CA MET A 469 6.59 -6.80 23.15
C MET A 469 5.97 -7.58 22.00
N THR A 470 4.87 -8.27 22.33
CA THR A 470 3.92 -8.77 21.34
C THR A 470 3.27 -7.60 20.61
N LEU A 471 2.83 -7.83 19.37
CA LEU A 471 2.09 -6.84 18.60
C LEU A 471 0.88 -6.33 19.38
N ARG A 472 0.20 -7.22 20.11
CA ARG A 472 -0.92 -6.85 21.00
C ARG A 472 -0.53 -5.82 22.06
N GLN A 473 0.61 -6.01 22.75
CA GLN A 473 1.09 -5.08 23.77
C GLN A 473 1.45 -3.73 23.16
N VAL A 474 2.09 -3.74 21.99
CA VAL A 474 2.42 -2.51 21.25
C VAL A 474 1.15 -1.71 20.96
N LEU A 475 0.11 -2.36 20.46
CA LEU A 475 -1.14 -1.67 20.11
C LEU A 475 -1.84 -1.06 21.32
N MET A 476 -1.88 -1.77 22.45
CA MET A 476 -2.44 -1.21 23.70
C MET A 476 -1.61 -0.01 24.19
N ALA A 477 -0.28 -0.14 24.15
CA ALA A 477 0.60 0.91 24.61
C ALA A 477 0.52 2.19 23.75
N MET A 478 0.24 2.04 22.44
CA MET A 478 0.02 3.18 21.54
C MET A 478 -1.31 3.90 21.77
N GLU A 479 -2.34 3.24 22.33
CA GLU A 479 -3.63 3.86 22.67
C GLU A 479 -3.55 4.76 23.90
N GLU A 480 -2.57 4.55 24.77
CA GLU A 480 -2.36 5.32 26.01
C GLU A 480 -1.55 6.60 25.80
N ILE A 481 -0.94 6.78 24.63
CA ILE A 481 -0.07 7.93 24.34
C ILE A 481 -0.93 9.19 24.10
N PRO A 482 -0.68 10.30 24.83
CA PRO A 482 -1.41 11.54 24.64
C PRO A 482 -1.19 12.11 23.23
N MET A 483 -2.25 12.68 22.67
CA MET A 483 -2.22 13.32 21.36
C MET A 483 -1.92 14.82 21.51
N GLY A 484 -1.15 15.36 20.57
CA GLY A 484 -0.87 16.79 20.45
C GLY A 484 -0.78 17.23 18.99
N ASP A 485 -0.24 18.43 18.79
CA ASP A 485 0.08 18.96 17.45
C ASP A 485 1.28 18.21 16.83
N THR A 486 1.77 18.64 15.67
CA THR A 486 2.79 17.91 14.91
C THR A 486 4.07 18.72 14.70
N ASP A 487 5.17 18.30 15.33
CA ASP A 487 6.53 18.77 15.05
C ASP A 487 7.47 17.61 14.66
N CYS A 488 7.61 17.40 13.35
CA CYS A 488 8.49 16.39 12.78
C CYS A 488 9.99 16.68 12.96
N SER A 489 10.39 17.83 13.52
CA SER A 489 11.79 18.15 13.79
C SER A 489 12.31 17.54 15.10
N LEU A 490 11.39 17.24 16.03
CA LEU A 490 11.70 16.77 17.38
C LEU A 490 12.61 15.54 17.44
N PRO A 491 12.48 14.50 16.60
CA PRO A 491 13.35 13.33 16.70
C PRO A 491 14.84 13.68 16.54
N MET A 492 15.17 14.56 15.60
CA MET A 492 16.55 15.00 15.36
C MET A 492 17.04 15.94 16.46
N VAL A 493 16.19 16.88 16.89
CA VAL A 493 16.51 17.82 17.99
C VAL A 493 16.74 17.08 19.29
N TRP A 494 15.88 16.11 19.61
CA TRP A 494 15.98 15.30 20.81
C TRP A 494 17.25 14.44 20.80
N ALA A 495 17.55 13.78 19.68
CA ALA A 495 18.75 12.97 19.55
C ALA A 495 20.03 13.81 19.72
N GLN A 496 20.03 15.03 19.17
CA GLN A 496 21.12 15.99 19.35
C GLN A 496 21.25 16.44 20.81
N LYS A 497 20.14 16.80 21.48
CA LYS A 497 20.14 17.27 22.88
C LYS A 497 20.57 16.19 23.87
N THR A 498 20.21 14.93 23.61
CA THR A 498 20.52 13.79 24.47
C THR A 498 21.86 13.11 24.10
N ASN A 499 22.57 13.61 23.09
CA ASN A 499 23.74 12.97 22.49
C ASN A 499 23.49 11.51 22.06
N THR A 500 22.26 11.20 21.64
CA THR A 500 21.89 9.88 21.11
C THR A 500 22.41 9.74 19.69
N ALA A 501 23.35 8.81 19.49
CA ALA A 501 24.00 8.60 18.20
C ALA A 501 23.18 7.69 17.27
N ALA A 502 22.78 8.20 16.11
CA ALA A 502 21.93 7.54 15.14
C ALA A 502 22.46 7.76 13.71
N ASP A 503 22.64 6.67 12.98
CA ASP A 503 23.07 6.72 11.57
C ASP A 503 21.87 6.89 10.63
N VAL A 504 20.68 6.45 11.06
CA VAL A 504 19.45 6.50 10.29
C VAL A 504 18.28 6.89 11.19
N PHE A 505 17.59 7.97 10.83
CA PHE A 505 16.29 8.36 11.37
C PHE A 505 15.21 7.77 10.47
N ILE A 506 14.22 7.07 11.03
CA ILE A 506 13.00 6.69 10.32
C ILE A 506 11.82 7.38 11.00
N VAL A 507 11.17 8.31 10.29
CA VAL A 507 10.02 9.05 10.81
C VAL A 507 8.75 8.54 10.15
N PHE A 508 7.83 7.98 10.95
CA PHE A 508 6.53 7.50 10.50
C PHE A 508 5.48 8.57 10.76
N THR A 509 5.02 9.27 9.70
CA THR A 509 4.13 10.44 9.79
C THR A 509 3.28 10.57 8.53
N ASP A 510 2.26 11.41 8.54
CA ASP A 510 1.56 11.88 7.35
C ASP A 510 2.18 13.15 6.73
N ASN A 511 3.24 13.70 7.34
CA ASN A 511 3.99 14.90 6.90
C ASN A 511 3.22 16.22 7.07
N GLU A 512 2.18 16.25 7.90
CA GLU A 512 1.40 17.46 8.22
C GLU A 512 2.05 18.22 9.39
N THR A 513 3.34 18.54 9.27
CA THR A 513 4.11 19.26 10.31
C THR A 513 3.83 20.77 10.24
N PHE A 514 3.62 21.42 11.39
CA PHE A 514 3.45 22.90 11.43
C PHE A 514 3.97 23.56 12.70
N ALA A 515 4.04 22.83 13.82
CA ALA A 515 4.22 23.41 15.15
C ALA A 515 5.67 23.78 15.49
N GLY A 516 6.64 23.28 14.71
CA GLY A 516 8.06 23.43 15.05
C GLY A 516 8.65 24.80 14.69
N ASN A 517 9.51 25.29 15.58
CA ASN A 517 10.31 26.50 15.36
C ASN A 517 11.47 26.29 14.38
N ILE A 518 11.71 25.04 13.94
CA ILE A 518 12.69 24.70 12.92
C ILE A 518 12.12 23.64 11.98
N HIS A 519 12.59 23.63 10.73
CA HIS A 519 12.24 22.57 9.79
C HIS A 519 12.97 21.25 10.10
N PRO A 520 12.34 20.08 9.86
CA PRO A 520 12.98 18.78 10.02
C PRO A 520 14.29 18.62 9.22
N ALA A 521 14.35 19.17 8.01
CA ALA A 521 15.55 19.16 7.18
C ALA A 521 16.70 19.97 7.80
N SER A 522 16.39 21.10 8.44
CA SER A 522 17.38 21.90 9.18
C SER A 522 17.85 21.16 10.43
N ALA A 523 16.91 20.59 11.21
CA ALA A 523 17.23 19.79 12.39
C ALA A 523 18.17 18.61 12.07
N LEU A 524 17.99 17.95 10.93
CA LEU A 524 18.88 16.89 10.47
C LEU A 524 20.29 17.40 10.14
N ARG A 525 20.40 18.58 9.49
CA ARG A 525 21.69 19.21 9.20
C ARG A 525 22.43 19.60 10.48
N ASP A 526 21.71 20.13 11.45
CA ASP A 526 22.27 20.53 12.74
C ASP A 526 22.72 19.30 13.54
N TYR A 527 21.94 18.22 13.51
CA TYR A 527 22.34 16.93 14.07
C TYR A 527 23.64 16.43 13.44
N ARG A 528 23.74 16.41 12.10
CA ARG A 528 24.95 15.97 11.38
C ARG A 528 26.18 16.78 11.77
N LYS A 529 26.04 18.11 11.82
CA LYS A 529 27.14 19.02 12.19
C LYS A 529 27.58 18.82 13.64
N LYS A 530 26.64 18.77 14.58
CA LYS A 530 26.96 18.74 16.02
C LYS A 530 27.43 17.38 16.50
N MET A 531 26.89 16.31 15.92
CA MET A 531 27.24 14.94 16.31
C MET A 531 28.40 14.35 15.48
N ASP A 532 28.80 15.02 14.40
CA ASP A 532 29.76 14.51 13.39
C ASP A 532 29.38 13.11 12.85
N ILE A 533 28.08 12.91 12.61
CA ILE A 533 27.53 11.66 12.07
C ILE A 533 26.87 11.98 10.72
N PRO A 534 27.19 11.28 9.63
CA PRO A 534 26.50 11.43 8.33
C PRO A 534 25.13 10.74 8.37
N ALA A 535 24.27 11.21 9.27
CA ALA A 535 22.97 10.64 9.55
C ALA A 535 22.03 10.79 8.35
N LYS A 536 21.19 9.78 8.12
CA LYS A 536 20.20 9.78 7.05
C LYS A 536 18.80 9.93 7.61
N LEU A 537 17.90 10.54 6.84
CA LEU A 537 16.48 10.59 7.17
C LEU A 537 15.71 9.74 6.18
N ILE A 538 14.85 8.86 6.69
CA ILE A 538 13.90 8.06 5.93
C ILE A 538 12.51 8.46 6.40
N VAL A 539 11.72 9.03 5.51
CA VAL A 539 10.34 9.40 5.82
C VAL A 539 9.42 8.28 5.36
N CYS A 540 8.67 7.69 6.29
CA CYS A 540 7.65 6.69 6.02
C CYS A 540 6.27 7.36 6.03
N GLY A 541 5.80 7.76 4.84
CA GLY A 541 4.51 8.43 4.68
C GLY A 541 3.36 7.44 4.92
N MET A 542 2.52 7.72 5.91
CA MET A 542 1.43 6.82 6.34
C MET A 542 0.11 7.04 5.58
N THR A 543 0.12 7.95 4.60
CA THR A 543 -1.03 8.30 3.76
C THR A 543 -0.62 8.47 2.29
N SER A 544 -1.61 8.66 1.40
CA SER A 544 -1.39 8.98 -0.02
C SER A 544 -1.45 10.47 -0.34
N ASN A 545 -1.17 11.36 0.63
CA ASN A 545 -1.07 12.78 0.36
C ASN A 545 0.21 13.11 -0.44
N GLY A 546 0.27 14.35 -0.94
CA GLY A 546 1.34 14.85 -1.78
C GLY A 546 2.56 15.40 -1.05
N PHE A 547 2.67 15.24 0.28
CA PHE A 547 3.64 15.98 1.10
C PHE A 547 4.80 15.13 1.60
N THR A 548 5.96 15.75 1.83
CA THR A 548 7.13 15.13 2.49
C THR A 548 7.98 16.17 3.20
N ILE A 549 8.56 15.77 4.33
CA ILE A 549 9.55 16.54 5.08
C ILE A 549 10.99 16.29 4.60
N ALA A 550 11.20 15.36 3.66
CA ALA A 550 12.51 15.09 3.07
C ALA A 550 12.84 16.14 1.99
N ASP A 551 13.98 16.82 2.15
CA ASP A 551 14.46 17.79 1.18
C ASP A 551 14.88 17.07 -0.13
N PRO A 552 14.27 17.37 -1.29
CA PRO A 552 14.61 16.73 -2.56
C PRO A 552 16.06 16.95 -3.01
N ASP A 553 16.72 18.01 -2.54
CA ASP A 553 18.11 18.32 -2.90
C ASP A 553 19.11 17.64 -1.93
N ASP A 554 18.65 17.10 -0.80
CA ASP A 554 19.46 16.35 0.16
C ASP A 554 19.48 14.86 -0.19
N ARG A 555 20.64 14.37 -0.65
CA ARG A 555 20.82 12.96 -1.06
C ARG A 555 20.74 11.97 0.10
N ASP A 556 20.89 12.44 1.33
CA ASP A 556 20.83 11.62 2.54
C ASP A 556 19.49 11.77 3.27
N ALA A 557 18.54 12.54 2.70
CA ALA A 557 17.13 12.54 3.08
C ALA A 557 16.30 11.83 2.00
N GLU A 558 15.70 10.70 2.34
CA GLU A 558 14.96 9.85 1.43
C GLU A 558 13.53 9.60 1.92
N GLN A 559 12.64 9.30 0.99
CA GLN A 559 11.24 8.98 1.25
C GLN A 559 10.99 7.51 0.88
N ILE A 560 10.40 6.72 1.79
CA ILE A 560 9.96 5.36 1.44
C ILE A 560 8.84 5.47 0.41
N ARG A 561 9.01 4.73 -0.68
CA ARG A 561 8.07 4.59 -1.80
C ARG A 561 6.82 3.77 -1.41
N GLY A 562 6.02 4.32 -0.49
CA GLY A 562 4.80 3.71 0.07
C GLY A 562 5.06 2.75 1.23
N CYS A 563 4.01 2.14 1.80
CA CYS A 563 4.11 0.98 2.68
C CYS A 563 4.61 -0.23 1.88
N ARG A 564 5.86 -0.19 1.40
CA ARG A 564 6.52 -1.42 0.98
C ARG A 564 6.55 -2.30 2.23
N VAL A 565 5.94 -3.48 2.14
CA VAL A 565 6.24 -4.68 2.97
C VAL A 565 7.75 -5.00 2.99
N VAL A 566 8.51 -4.25 2.20
CA VAL A 566 9.93 -4.25 2.03
C VAL A 566 10.48 -2.88 2.49
N VAL A 567 10.25 -2.50 3.76
CA VAL A 567 11.23 -1.65 4.49
C VAL A 567 12.59 -2.35 4.55
N SER A 568 12.61 -3.64 4.19
CA SER A 568 13.68 -4.58 4.40
C SER A 568 14.70 -4.69 3.25
N ARG A 569 14.37 -4.62 1.95
CA ARG A 569 15.39 -4.67 0.87
C ARG A 569 15.92 -3.31 0.45
N GLU A 570 15.04 -2.31 0.40
CA GLU A 570 15.46 -0.97 -0.02
C GLU A 570 16.40 -0.35 1.00
N THR A 571 16.12 -0.42 2.29
CA THR A 571 16.97 0.21 3.30
C THR A 571 18.40 -0.34 3.27
N PRO A 572 18.66 -1.67 3.27
CA PRO A 572 20.01 -2.22 3.10
C PRO A 572 20.62 -2.00 1.70
N GLU A 573 19.86 -2.14 0.61
CA GLU A 573 20.41 -1.87 -0.74
C GLU A 573 20.73 -0.39 -0.97
N LEU A 574 19.93 0.53 -0.43
CA LEU A 574 20.12 1.98 -0.51
C LEU A 574 21.31 2.39 0.37
N LEU A 575 21.42 1.83 1.57
CA LEU A 575 22.58 2.01 2.45
C LEU A 575 23.85 1.43 1.80
N ARG A 576 23.79 0.27 1.13
CA ARG A 576 24.93 -0.34 0.41
C ARG A 576 25.32 0.44 -0.86
N LYS A 577 24.37 0.80 -1.74
CA LYS A 577 24.64 1.56 -2.98
C LYS A 577 25.21 2.95 -2.72
N SER A 578 24.86 3.57 -1.59
CA SER A 578 25.42 4.86 -1.15
C SER A 578 26.85 4.71 -0.61
N CYS A 579 27.12 3.68 0.20
CA CYS A 579 28.48 3.36 0.69
C CYS A 579 29.45 3.05 -0.47
N GLU A 580 29.05 2.19 -1.42
CA GLU A 580 29.88 1.80 -2.58
C GLU A 580 30.19 2.98 -3.53
N ARG A 581 29.27 3.95 -3.65
CA ARG A 581 29.52 5.18 -4.43
C ARG A 581 30.44 6.16 -3.73
N ARG A 582 30.41 6.23 -2.40
CA ARG A 582 31.32 7.09 -1.61
C ARG A 582 32.75 6.55 -1.65
N ASP A 583 32.94 5.23 -1.58
CA ASP A 583 34.26 4.61 -1.74
C ASP A 583 34.86 4.84 -3.14
N ARG A 584 34.04 4.96 -4.19
CA ARG A 584 34.52 5.36 -5.53
C ARG A 584 34.94 6.83 -5.61
N LEU A 585 34.31 7.72 -4.85
CA LEU A 585 34.64 9.14 -4.81
C LEU A 585 35.85 9.43 -3.90
N MET A 586 36.00 8.71 -2.79
CA MET A 586 37.17 8.81 -1.91
C MET A 586 38.43 8.19 -2.52
N LYS A 587 38.29 7.29 -3.50
CA LYS A 587 39.42 6.66 -4.22
C LYS A 587 39.91 7.41 -5.46
N ASN A 588 39.35 8.58 -5.80
CA ASN A 588 39.87 9.35 -6.92
C ASN A 588 39.97 10.86 -6.63
N PRO A 589 41.02 11.32 -5.92
CA PRO A 589 41.24 12.74 -5.69
C PRO A 589 41.99 13.44 -6.84
N ASN A 590 42.54 12.74 -7.83
CA ASN A 590 43.27 13.34 -8.96
C ASN A 590 43.40 12.37 -10.14
N GLY A 591 42.97 12.79 -11.35
CA GLY A 591 43.31 12.09 -12.58
C GLY A 591 42.55 12.55 -13.82
N HIS A 592 43.19 13.43 -14.61
CA HIS A 592 42.83 13.72 -16.00
C HIS A 592 43.06 12.50 -16.92
N ASN A 593 42.18 12.37 -17.94
CA ASN A 593 42.30 11.69 -19.25
C ASN A 593 43.01 10.31 -19.34
N PHE A 594 42.30 9.31 -19.87
CA PHE A 594 42.55 8.72 -21.21
C PHE A 594 41.55 7.58 -21.49
N ALA A 595 41.10 7.49 -22.74
CA ALA A 595 40.34 6.38 -23.28
C ALA A 595 41.22 5.12 -23.43
N LEU A 596 40.67 3.93 -23.15
CA LEU A 596 41.03 2.71 -23.89
C LEU A 596 39.96 1.61 -23.69
N ALA A 597 39.33 1.24 -24.80
CA ALA A 597 38.61 -0.02 -24.94
C ALA A 597 39.57 -1.09 -25.46
N ILE A 598 39.76 -2.21 -24.75
CA ILE A 598 40.20 -3.49 -25.34
C ILE A 598 39.55 -4.64 -24.54
N GLY A 599 38.85 -5.52 -25.25
CA GLY A 599 38.19 -6.71 -24.71
C GLY A 599 39.06 -7.98 -24.72
N LYS A 600 38.43 -9.09 -24.35
CA LYS A 600 38.74 -10.52 -24.59
C LYS A 600 37.64 -11.31 -23.84
N GLY A 601 36.89 -12.28 -24.37
CA GLY A 601 36.94 -13.06 -25.60
C GLY A 601 36.45 -14.49 -25.30
N ARG A 602 35.67 -15.08 -26.23
CA ARG A 602 35.29 -16.51 -26.49
C ARG A 602 33.78 -16.61 -26.73
N VAL A 603 33.23 -16.65 -27.96
CA VAL A 603 33.42 -17.50 -29.18
C VAL A 603 32.82 -18.91 -29.06
N THR A 604 31.67 -19.12 -29.71
CA THR A 604 31.33 -20.23 -30.66
C THR A 604 29.97 -19.90 -31.30
N ALA A 605 29.88 -19.44 -32.56
CA ALA A 605 29.71 -20.22 -33.82
C ALA A 605 28.29 -20.86 -33.97
N LEU A 606 27.53 -20.84 -35.08
CA LEU A 606 27.74 -20.45 -36.49
C LEU A 606 26.40 -20.51 -37.29
N ARG A 607 26.43 -19.95 -38.52
CA ARG A 607 25.54 -20.04 -39.73
C ARG A 607 24.58 -18.84 -39.98
N LEU A 608 24.93 -17.87 -40.85
CA LEU A 608 24.90 -17.82 -42.35
C LEU A 608 23.46 -17.99 -42.90
N ILE A 609 22.87 -17.05 -43.67
CA ILE A 609 23.18 -16.59 -45.06
C ILE A 609 22.52 -15.19 -45.26
N ARG A 610 23.27 -14.09 -45.49
CA ARG A 610 23.57 -13.35 -46.77
C ARG A 610 22.39 -12.89 -47.66
N GLY A 611 22.38 -11.59 -48.00
CA GLY A 611 21.71 -10.97 -49.16
C GLY A 611 21.18 -9.54 -48.91
N ASN A 612 22.04 -8.52 -48.74
CA ASN A 612 22.32 -7.43 -49.70
C ASN A 612 21.15 -6.93 -50.58
N PHE A 613 20.64 -5.71 -50.34
CA PHE A 613 20.85 -4.48 -51.15
C PHE A 613 19.88 -3.35 -50.72
N LEU A 614 20.45 -2.17 -50.45
CA LEU A 614 19.84 -0.82 -50.37
C LEU A 614 19.62 -0.26 -51.81
N PRO A 615 19.19 1.01 -52.02
CA PRO A 615 18.14 1.84 -51.40
C PRO A 615 17.23 2.51 -52.47
N ASP A 616 16.28 3.35 -52.02
CA ASP A 616 15.99 4.71 -52.56
C ASP A 616 14.50 5.11 -52.59
N ASN A 617 14.25 6.24 -51.91
CA ASN A 617 13.13 7.18 -52.02
C ASN A 617 13.26 7.97 -53.36
N PRO A 618 12.36 8.89 -53.78
CA PRO A 618 11.19 9.45 -53.12
C PRO A 618 9.91 9.63 -54.01
N GLU A 619 8.85 10.13 -53.37
CA GLU A 619 7.65 10.87 -53.83
C GLU A 619 7.73 11.74 -55.12
N PRO A 620 6.66 12.45 -55.58
CA PRO A 620 5.21 12.40 -55.29
C PRO A 620 4.35 12.43 -56.59
N GLN A 621 3.01 12.33 -56.52
CA GLN A 621 2.09 13.17 -57.36
C GLN A 621 0.64 13.17 -56.83
N VAL A 622 0.06 14.37 -56.88
CA VAL A 622 -1.30 14.78 -56.53
C VAL A 622 -2.14 14.83 -57.81
N THR A 623 -3.42 14.41 -57.78
CA THR A 623 -4.56 15.10 -58.47
C THR A 623 -5.92 14.42 -58.24
N LYS A 624 -6.69 14.98 -57.29
CA LYS A 624 -8.03 15.58 -57.42
C LYS A 624 -8.99 15.20 -58.60
N VAL A 625 -10.23 14.85 -58.23
CA VAL A 625 -11.56 15.43 -58.63
C VAL A 625 -12.62 14.43 -59.12
N GLY A 626 -13.83 14.54 -58.52
CA GLY A 626 -15.12 14.32 -59.21
C GLY A 626 -16.12 13.46 -58.42
N ARG A 627 -16.98 14.04 -57.56
CA ARG A 627 -18.41 14.41 -57.81
C ARG A 627 -19.34 13.21 -58.09
N ALA A 628 -20.55 13.08 -57.56
CA ALA A 628 -21.38 13.90 -56.66
C ALA A 628 -22.70 13.15 -56.35
N ASN A 629 -23.41 13.66 -55.32
CA ASN A 629 -24.88 13.72 -55.17
C ASN A 629 -25.64 12.42 -54.79
N LYS A 630 -26.70 12.44 -53.97
CA LYS A 630 -27.51 13.53 -53.36
C LYS A 630 -28.43 12.94 -52.27
N ARG A 631 -28.65 13.73 -51.19
CA ARG A 631 -29.91 14.02 -50.44
C ARG A 631 -30.67 12.82 -49.81
N SER A 632 -31.28 12.91 -48.62
CA SER A 632 -32.06 14.02 -48.05
C SER A 632 -32.36 13.79 -46.54
N THR A 633 -32.34 14.86 -45.73
CA THR A 633 -33.36 15.30 -44.71
C THR A 633 -34.01 14.25 -43.75
N VAL A 634 -34.31 14.45 -42.44
CA VAL A 634 -34.56 15.62 -41.57
C VAL A 634 -35.07 15.13 -40.18
N LEU A 635 -35.01 16.00 -39.16
CA LEU A 635 -35.76 16.08 -37.87
C LEU A 635 -35.47 15.14 -36.67
N SER A 636 -34.95 15.79 -35.62
CA SER A 636 -35.38 15.82 -34.20
C SER A 636 -36.08 14.63 -33.53
N ALA A 637 -35.48 14.15 -32.44
CA ALA A 637 -35.99 14.23 -31.05
C ALA A 637 -34.84 13.94 -30.08
#